data_AF-A0AAN8LPI3-F1
#
_entry.id   AF-A0AAN8LPI3-F1
#
_cell.length_a   1.000
_cell.length_b   1.000
_cell.length_c   1.000
_cell.angle_alpha   90.00
_cell.angle_beta   90.00
_cell.angle_gamma   90.00
#
_symmetry.space_group_name_H-M   'P 1'
#
loop_
_entity.id
_entity.type
_entity.pdbx_description
1 polymer ?
#
loop_
_entity_poly.entity_id
_entity_poly.type
_entity_poly.pdbx_seq_one_letter_code
_entity_poly.pdbx_strand_id
1 'polypeptide(L)'
;MFVATLLVAISTVKMATKVTVKMATTMAAGEERAASEVLRALARHLNCLNEDSKTTRKRALEAIKRETIDKGLSSGVLQDVFTCLLKSLLKCLSDPMERCRETAIHMLGDFIRCVPQPEDSLPYLMPALTQRLGGKEILEPAEELRLSMVEVLTLTVEVCGRHLAPYLDDMMKILQRTIVDPFPDVKRESCKCTVHFAKSVPEHFHMQAESLVKPLMQTISHQHSRVRVSTIEATGAVIQYGTGKNVDDVLSHLAQRLFDDSPQVRKAVTVVVGDWLLHLRDRYSYFHKLIPLLLSSLSDDIPEISQLAADLWRQTGTRWEQENEDDLKDKMDFLLTPPDLYPAGVERPGLGCRELVVRNLSNLLPALARDVVDWVVGTRVKTVQLLYALLLHAEDHCTQHLQLLLSTLYRACTDPERDVVTNCLRSAKLLGTFVSPEVFLKLLLVHLETPPSSSPHTPLMVLAAVLGGCSGDLLKPHLQKIADTLVQPDVCQEYQQSVYLDQLLSCVDVLLSLCEKDCCSISLQLLQVLVTVQSLSTEPQLTDKAEQSVVSLCKVQGLATVADLYRQHMDQLLQWLSASQKTWTSYTPQRLQLQVIATQSETDGCALLSNLGFCNIPAQNNMLPKHMHLGLNLEFQQQGTVIRWSTVFLLVLFGTRSAIGASAVTASIYVFIVMFRFPQVPANQASQVLRPTGLASAGVPVVAHRAGGHDAPENTIAAIREASRNGATGVELDLGFTADGVAVLMHDETVDRTTNGTGAVGMLRLAELRTLDATGRHRLREKFKGERVPTLQEAVEECINHQLTIFFDVKDQPDKAAAALGEMYQKHPVLYNSSIVCSFQPKVIYKMRQADPGVVTALTHRPWSLSRYGDGTPRSLSAWTHYWLGVLDVLLDWAHHHLLWNLCGVSAILMQKDFISLDYVQYWAERGVEVVGWTINTAVDKQYYQDVLKISYITDSLREDSTNRSNAAD
;
A
#
# COMPACT_ATOMS: atom_id res chain seq x y z
N MET A 1 -77.06 -3.83 51.11
CA MET A 1 -77.07 -3.53 49.67
C MET A 1 -76.07 -4.36 48.86
N PHE A 2 -74.82 -4.54 49.30
CA PHE A 2 -73.79 -5.27 48.53
C PHE A 2 -74.08 -6.78 48.27
N VAL A 3 -74.76 -7.46 49.18
CA VAL A 3 -75.06 -8.90 49.05
C VAL A 3 -76.22 -9.18 48.06
N ALA A 4 -77.18 -8.25 47.95
CA ALA A 4 -78.29 -8.38 47.00
C ALA A 4 -77.84 -8.17 45.55
N THR A 5 -76.91 -7.26 45.32
CA THR A 5 -76.33 -7.01 43.98
C THR A 5 -75.46 -8.16 43.50
N LEU A 6 -74.75 -8.84 44.41
CA LEU A 6 -73.91 -10.01 44.09
C LEU A 6 -74.75 -11.25 43.74
N LEU A 7 -75.88 -11.47 44.43
CA LEU A 7 -76.80 -12.57 44.14
C LEU A 7 -77.55 -12.40 42.81
N VAL A 8 -77.93 -11.17 42.46
CA VAL A 8 -78.52 -10.86 41.15
C VAL A 8 -77.49 -11.07 40.03
N ALA A 9 -76.25 -10.60 40.20
CA ALA A 9 -75.16 -10.81 39.23
C ALA A 9 -74.85 -12.29 38.98
N ILE A 10 -74.77 -13.12 40.03
CA ILE A 10 -74.54 -14.57 39.92
C ILE A 10 -75.72 -15.29 39.23
N SER A 11 -76.95 -14.83 39.44
CA SER A 11 -78.16 -15.37 38.78
C SER A 11 -78.21 -15.02 37.29
N THR A 12 -77.92 -13.77 36.91
CA THR A 12 -77.81 -13.35 35.50
C THR A 12 -76.66 -14.03 34.77
N VAL A 13 -75.51 -14.24 35.43
CA VAL A 13 -74.39 -14.99 34.83
C VAL A 13 -74.78 -16.45 34.60
N LYS A 14 -75.42 -17.12 35.58
CA LYS A 14 -75.90 -18.52 35.43
C LYS A 14 -76.99 -18.68 34.37
N MET A 15 -77.89 -17.70 34.22
CA MET A 15 -78.94 -17.74 33.19
C MET A 15 -78.38 -17.47 31.80
N ALA A 16 -77.43 -16.54 31.67
CA ALA A 16 -76.70 -16.28 30.44
C ALA A 16 -75.82 -17.48 30.01
N THR A 17 -75.17 -18.19 30.94
CA THR A 17 -74.42 -19.43 30.65
C THR A 17 -75.35 -20.56 30.21
N LYS A 18 -76.55 -20.69 30.81
CA LYS A 18 -77.51 -21.75 30.42
C LYS A 18 -78.09 -21.53 29.02
N VAL A 19 -78.29 -20.27 28.60
CA VAL A 19 -78.79 -19.92 27.26
C VAL A 19 -77.70 -20.09 26.20
N THR A 20 -76.46 -19.67 26.48
CA THR A 20 -75.31 -19.88 25.57
C THR A 20 -74.95 -21.37 25.42
N VAL A 21 -74.99 -22.16 26.49
CA VAL A 21 -74.75 -23.62 26.42
C VAL A 21 -75.85 -24.33 25.61
N LYS A 22 -77.11 -23.89 25.71
CA LYS A 22 -78.24 -24.48 24.95
C LYS A 22 -78.24 -24.07 23.47
N MET A 23 -77.78 -22.86 23.14
CA MET A 23 -77.54 -22.42 21.76
C MET A 23 -76.32 -23.10 21.13
N ALA A 24 -75.22 -23.25 21.86
CA ALA A 24 -74.03 -23.96 21.39
C ALA A 24 -74.30 -25.45 21.10
N THR A 25 -75.10 -26.12 21.95
CA THR A 25 -75.50 -27.53 21.73
C THR A 25 -76.47 -27.72 20.56
N THR A 26 -77.32 -26.74 20.25
CA THR A 26 -78.21 -26.80 19.06
C THR A 26 -77.47 -26.47 17.77
N MET A 27 -76.48 -25.57 17.81
CA MET A 27 -75.59 -25.31 16.67
C MET A 27 -74.68 -26.51 16.38
N ALA A 28 -74.05 -27.11 17.39
CA ALA A 28 -73.21 -28.30 17.24
C ALA A 28 -73.98 -29.50 16.65
N ALA A 29 -75.22 -29.74 17.07
CA ALA A 29 -76.07 -30.79 16.49
C ALA A 29 -76.52 -30.51 15.04
N GLY A 30 -76.55 -29.23 14.64
CA GLY A 30 -76.80 -28.81 13.25
C GLY A 30 -75.57 -28.99 12.36
N GLU A 31 -74.38 -28.67 12.88
CA GLU A 31 -73.10 -28.86 12.19
C GLU A 31 -72.76 -30.36 12.02
N GLU A 32 -73.00 -31.21 13.02
CA GLU A 32 -72.78 -32.65 12.93
C GLU A 32 -73.65 -33.32 11.84
N ARG A 33 -74.90 -32.87 11.68
CA ARG A 33 -75.78 -33.31 10.58
C ARG A 33 -75.28 -32.84 9.22
N ALA A 34 -74.88 -31.58 9.11
CA ALA A 34 -74.32 -31.02 7.87
C ALA A 34 -73.01 -31.72 7.46
N ALA A 35 -72.15 -32.04 8.42
CA ALA A 35 -70.93 -32.82 8.19
C ALA A 35 -71.26 -34.24 7.70
N SER A 36 -72.25 -34.91 8.30
CA SER A 36 -72.70 -36.24 7.86
C SER A 36 -73.24 -36.25 6.43
N GLU A 37 -74.00 -35.22 6.03
CA GLU A 37 -74.50 -35.05 4.66
C GLU A 37 -73.36 -34.87 3.65
N VAL A 38 -72.38 -34.02 3.97
CA VAL A 38 -71.18 -33.82 3.14
C VAL A 38 -70.39 -35.12 3.05
N LEU A 39 -70.12 -35.82 4.15
CA LEU A 39 -69.41 -37.10 4.15
C LEU A 39 -70.12 -38.17 3.31
N ARG A 40 -71.46 -38.20 3.34
CA ARG A 40 -72.25 -39.11 2.50
C ARG A 40 -72.08 -38.79 1.00
N ALA A 41 -72.03 -37.51 0.64
CA ALA A 41 -71.74 -37.07 -0.73
C ALA A 41 -70.31 -37.43 -1.16
N LEU A 42 -69.34 -37.36 -0.24
CA LEU A 42 -67.93 -37.69 -0.48
C LEU A 42 -67.65 -39.21 -0.53
N ALA A 43 -68.51 -40.05 0.04
CA ALA A 43 -68.29 -41.50 0.18
C ALA A 43 -67.93 -42.20 -1.15
N ARG A 44 -68.59 -41.82 -2.27
CA ARG A 44 -68.26 -42.36 -3.60
C ARG A 44 -66.86 -41.96 -4.04
N HIS A 45 -66.49 -40.69 -3.85
CA HIS A 45 -65.18 -40.19 -4.24
C HIS A 45 -64.06 -40.77 -3.38
N LEU A 46 -64.30 -40.98 -2.08
CA LEU A 46 -63.38 -41.66 -1.18
C LEU A 46 -63.06 -43.10 -1.61
N ASN A 47 -64.06 -43.84 -2.09
CA ASN A 47 -63.84 -45.19 -2.64
C ASN A 47 -62.98 -45.13 -3.92
N CYS A 48 -63.23 -44.14 -4.78
CA CYS A 48 -62.44 -43.94 -6.00
C CYS A 48 -60.96 -43.59 -5.75
N LEU A 49 -60.58 -43.14 -4.54
CA LEU A 49 -59.17 -42.92 -4.17
C LEU A 49 -58.37 -44.23 -4.01
N ASN A 50 -59.03 -45.38 -3.88
CA ASN A 50 -58.37 -46.69 -3.76
C ASN A 50 -58.36 -47.50 -5.08
N GLU A 51 -58.91 -46.97 -6.17
CA GLU A 51 -58.91 -47.64 -7.48
C GLU A 51 -57.54 -47.57 -8.18
N ASP A 52 -57.23 -48.55 -9.04
CA ASP A 52 -55.94 -48.63 -9.77
C ASP A 52 -55.74 -47.49 -10.79
N SER A 53 -56.83 -46.94 -11.31
CA SER A 53 -56.80 -45.88 -12.34
C SER A 53 -56.32 -44.54 -11.76
N LYS A 54 -55.13 -44.11 -12.21
CA LYS A 54 -54.52 -42.80 -11.87
C LYS A 54 -55.47 -41.63 -12.16
N THR A 55 -56.17 -41.67 -13.30
CA THR A 55 -57.08 -40.59 -13.71
C THR A 55 -58.35 -40.53 -12.86
N THR A 56 -58.84 -41.68 -12.39
CA THR A 56 -60.01 -41.76 -11.52
C THR A 56 -59.69 -41.18 -10.13
N ARG A 57 -58.52 -41.53 -9.56
CA ARG A 57 -58.06 -40.97 -8.29
C ARG A 57 -57.89 -39.45 -8.36
N LYS A 58 -57.30 -38.92 -9.44
CA LYS A 58 -57.18 -37.47 -9.67
C LYS A 58 -58.55 -36.76 -9.66
N ARG A 59 -59.50 -37.25 -10.47
CA ARG A 59 -60.85 -36.66 -10.54
C ARG A 59 -61.59 -36.74 -9.21
N ALA A 60 -61.35 -37.80 -8.43
CA ALA A 60 -61.91 -37.94 -7.10
C ALA A 60 -61.35 -36.88 -6.14
N LEU A 61 -60.03 -36.62 -6.12
CA LEU A 61 -59.45 -35.53 -5.32
C LEU A 61 -59.99 -34.15 -5.71
N GLU A 62 -60.09 -33.85 -7.01
CA GLU A 62 -60.66 -32.57 -7.50
C GLU A 62 -62.15 -32.43 -7.16
N ALA A 63 -62.91 -33.53 -7.12
CA ALA A 63 -64.30 -33.52 -6.67
C ALA A 63 -64.41 -33.31 -5.15
N ILE A 64 -63.55 -33.97 -4.36
CA ILE A 64 -63.52 -33.79 -2.90
C ILE A 64 -63.18 -32.34 -2.57
N LYS A 65 -62.15 -31.75 -3.20
CA LYS A 65 -61.79 -30.33 -2.99
C LYS A 65 -62.97 -29.38 -3.24
N ARG A 66 -63.68 -29.57 -4.35
CA ARG A 66 -64.83 -28.74 -4.74
C ARG A 66 -66.00 -28.84 -3.77
N GLU A 67 -66.26 -30.03 -3.24
CA GLU A 67 -67.37 -30.27 -2.31
C GLU A 67 -67.05 -29.90 -0.85
N THR A 68 -65.78 -29.59 -0.53
CA THR A 68 -65.34 -29.20 0.81
C THR A 68 -64.87 -27.75 0.88
N ILE A 69 -63.61 -27.50 0.53
CA ILE A 69 -62.92 -26.22 0.71
C ILE A 69 -63.54 -25.15 -0.20
N ASP A 70 -63.74 -25.46 -1.49
CA ASP A 70 -64.26 -24.47 -2.45
C ASP A 70 -65.74 -24.14 -2.22
N LYS A 71 -66.46 -25.00 -1.49
CA LYS A 71 -67.89 -24.85 -1.17
C LYS A 71 -68.15 -23.85 -0.03
N GLY A 72 -67.11 -23.43 0.69
CA GLY A 72 -67.22 -22.45 1.77
C GLY A 72 -68.03 -22.94 2.97
N LEU A 73 -67.81 -24.19 3.38
CA LEU A 73 -68.47 -24.80 4.55
C LEU A 73 -68.09 -24.08 5.86
N SER A 74 -68.92 -24.19 6.91
CA SER A 74 -68.57 -23.66 8.23
C SER A 74 -67.33 -24.37 8.80
N SER A 75 -66.54 -23.66 9.61
CA SER A 75 -65.30 -24.19 10.17
C SER A 75 -65.53 -25.43 11.05
N GLY A 76 -66.64 -25.50 11.80
CA GLY A 76 -67.04 -26.68 12.57
C GLY A 76 -67.30 -27.91 11.69
N VAL A 77 -68.06 -27.75 10.61
CA VAL A 77 -68.31 -28.82 9.62
C VAL A 77 -67.02 -29.27 8.95
N LEU A 78 -66.11 -28.34 8.64
CA LEU A 78 -64.80 -28.66 8.05
C LEU A 78 -63.93 -29.49 9.00
N GLN A 79 -64.00 -29.32 10.33
CA GLN A 79 -63.27 -30.14 11.31
C GLN A 79 -63.67 -31.62 11.20
N ASP A 80 -64.96 -31.90 11.25
CA ASP A 80 -65.50 -33.27 11.21
C ASP A 80 -65.17 -33.94 9.86
N VAL A 81 -65.31 -33.19 8.77
CA VAL A 81 -64.96 -33.64 7.43
C VAL A 81 -63.46 -33.91 7.32
N PHE A 82 -62.61 -33.00 7.79
CA PHE A 82 -61.16 -33.16 7.74
C PHE A 82 -60.68 -34.38 8.53
N THR A 83 -61.23 -34.60 9.73
CA THR A 83 -60.91 -35.76 10.58
C THR A 83 -61.14 -37.09 9.85
N CYS A 84 -62.23 -37.18 9.07
CA CYS A 84 -62.54 -38.36 8.27
C CYS A 84 -61.66 -38.49 7.01
N LEU A 85 -61.33 -37.37 6.36
CA LEU A 85 -60.56 -37.34 5.11
C LEU A 85 -59.05 -37.50 5.33
N LEU A 86 -58.53 -37.12 6.50
CA LEU A 86 -57.11 -36.97 6.78
C LEU A 86 -56.28 -38.21 6.37
N LYS A 87 -56.66 -39.40 6.84
CA LYS A 87 -55.93 -40.65 6.53
C LYS A 87 -55.90 -40.96 5.03
N SER A 88 -57.01 -40.68 4.33
CA SER A 88 -57.10 -40.88 2.88
C SER A 88 -56.24 -39.88 2.11
N LEU A 89 -56.20 -38.61 2.53
CA LEU A 89 -55.34 -37.59 1.94
C LEU A 89 -53.86 -37.90 2.19
N LEU A 90 -53.49 -38.31 3.40
CA LEU A 90 -52.12 -38.71 3.74
C LEU A 90 -51.65 -39.93 2.91
N LYS A 91 -52.54 -40.90 2.64
CA LYS A 91 -52.24 -42.02 1.74
C LYS A 91 -51.96 -41.55 0.31
N CYS A 92 -52.67 -40.52 -0.15
CA CYS A 92 -52.47 -39.93 -1.48
C CYS A 92 -51.12 -39.22 -1.64
N LEU A 93 -50.43 -38.87 -0.53
CA LEU A 93 -49.05 -38.38 -0.60
C LEU A 93 -48.11 -39.42 -1.20
N SER A 94 -48.46 -40.72 -1.19
CA SER A 94 -47.68 -41.78 -1.83
C SER A 94 -48.26 -42.29 -3.16
N ASP A 95 -49.13 -41.50 -3.81
CA ASP A 95 -49.67 -41.85 -5.11
C ASP A 95 -48.57 -41.83 -6.20
N PRO A 96 -48.52 -42.83 -7.11
CA PRO A 96 -47.59 -42.79 -8.24
C PRO A 96 -47.82 -41.60 -9.19
N MET A 97 -49.00 -40.97 -9.18
CA MET A 97 -49.29 -39.77 -9.98
C MET A 97 -48.97 -38.50 -9.20
N GLU A 98 -48.01 -37.72 -9.71
CA GLU A 98 -47.55 -36.46 -9.11
C GLU A 98 -48.68 -35.47 -8.83
N ARG A 99 -49.58 -35.27 -9.80
CA ARG A 99 -50.73 -34.35 -9.65
C ARG A 99 -51.71 -34.77 -8.56
N CYS A 100 -51.81 -36.07 -8.24
CA CYS A 100 -52.59 -36.53 -7.09
C CYS A 100 -51.90 -36.15 -5.77
N ARG A 101 -50.57 -36.31 -5.70
CA ARG A 101 -49.78 -35.88 -4.53
C ARG A 101 -49.90 -34.37 -4.32
N GLU A 102 -49.71 -33.58 -5.38
CA GLU A 102 -49.86 -32.13 -5.40
C GLU A 102 -51.23 -31.68 -4.85
N THR A 103 -52.31 -32.23 -5.40
CA THR A 103 -53.67 -31.88 -4.97
C THR A 103 -53.90 -32.25 -3.50
N ALA A 104 -53.39 -33.39 -3.05
CA ALA A 104 -53.49 -33.81 -1.66
C ALA A 104 -52.72 -32.87 -0.71
N ILE A 105 -51.51 -32.45 -1.06
CA ILE A 105 -50.69 -31.51 -0.26
C ILE A 105 -51.42 -30.17 -0.13
N HIS A 106 -51.92 -29.61 -1.23
CA HIS A 106 -52.66 -28.34 -1.20
C HIS A 106 -53.94 -28.45 -0.36
N MET A 107 -54.69 -29.55 -0.50
CA MET A 107 -55.87 -29.78 0.33
C MET A 107 -55.54 -29.88 1.82
N LEU A 108 -54.45 -30.57 2.20
CA LEU A 108 -54.00 -30.62 3.59
C LEU A 108 -53.72 -29.21 4.13
N GLY A 109 -53.00 -28.37 3.38
CA GLY A 109 -52.74 -26.98 3.77
C GLY A 109 -54.01 -26.13 3.88
N ASP A 110 -54.93 -26.25 2.92
CA ASP A 110 -56.20 -25.54 2.91
C ASP A 110 -57.08 -25.93 4.10
N PHE A 111 -57.14 -27.23 4.45
CA PHE A 111 -57.85 -27.69 5.65
C PHE A 111 -57.21 -27.15 6.93
N ILE A 112 -55.89 -27.29 7.10
CA ILE A 112 -55.17 -26.81 8.29
C ILE A 112 -55.40 -25.31 8.54
N ARG A 113 -55.54 -24.52 7.47
CA ARG A 113 -55.84 -23.08 7.56
C ARG A 113 -57.27 -22.77 8.04
N CYS A 114 -58.24 -23.61 7.72
CA CYS A 114 -59.66 -23.29 7.88
C CYS A 114 -60.33 -23.97 9.08
N VAL A 115 -59.75 -25.06 9.60
CA VAL A 115 -60.36 -25.83 10.69
C VAL A 115 -60.08 -25.20 12.07
N PRO A 116 -61.02 -25.31 13.04
CA PRO A 116 -60.90 -24.72 14.37
C PRO A 116 -59.90 -25.45 15.27
N GLN A 117 -59.68 -26.76 15.08
CA GLN A 117 -58.77 -27.59 15.89
C GLN A 117 -57.80 -28.38 14.99
N PRO A 118 -56.86 -27.70 14.31
CA PRO A 118 -55.89 -28.35 13.43
C PRO A 118 -54.92 -29.27 14.19
N GLU A 119 -54.74 -29.09 15.50
CA GLU A 119 -53.90 -29.92 16.36
C GLU A 119 -54.32 -31.40 16.40
N ASP A 120 -55.60 -31.70 16.17
CA ASP A 120 -56.13 -33.07 16.12
C ASP A 120 -55.55 -33.89 14.96
N SER A 121 -55.01 -33.22 13.93
CA SER A 121 -54.41 -33.86 12.77
C SER A 121 -52.96 -34.32 13.00
N LEU A 122 -52.27 -33.75 13.99
CA LEU A 122 -50.84 -33.98 14.24
C LEU A 122 -50.44 -35.45 14.44
N PRO A 123 -51.20 -36.30 15.16
CA PRO A 123 -50.83 -37.70 15.37
C PRO A 123 -50.68 -38.51 14.08
N TYR A 124 -51.35 -38.09 13.00
CA TYR A 124 -51.29 -38.75 11.70
C TYR A 124 -50.43 -37.98 10.71
N LEU A 125 -50.51 -36.64 10.73
CA LEU A 125 -49.78 -35.77 9.82
C LEU A 125 -48.26 -35.84 10.04
N MET A 126 -47.81 -35.74 11.30
CA MET A 126 -46.38 -35.66 11.61
C MET A 126 -45.61 -36.92 11.19
N PRO A 127 -46.04 -38.16 11.54
CA PRO A 127 -45.36 -39.36 11.07
C PRO A 127 -45.34 -39.50 9.54
N ALA A 128 -46.41 -39.08 8.85
CA ALA A 128 -46.49 -39.14 7.39
C ALA A 128 -45.50 -38.19 6.71
N LEU A 129 -45.36 -36.96 7.24
CA LEU A 129 -44.37 -36.00 6.75
C LEU A 129 -42.94 -36.45 7.09
N THR A 130 -42.68 -36.97 8.30
CA THR A 130 -41.37 -37.49 8.68
C THR A 130 -40.94 -38.64 7.79
N GLN A 131 -41.85 -39.57 7.48
CA GLN A 131 -41.53 -40.68 6.60
C GLN A 131 -41.05 -40.20 5.22
N ARG A 132 -41.68 -39.16 4.66
CA ARG A 132 -41.35 -38.66 3.32
C ARG A 132 -40.17 -37.71 3.26
N LEU A 133 -40.05 -36.80 4.23
CA LEU A 133 -39.04 -35.74 4.23
C LEU A 133 -37.85 -36.00 5.17
N GLY A 134 -38.04 -36.78 6.24
CA GLY A 134 -37.02 -37.05 7.26
C GLY A 134 -36.13 -38.27 7.01
N GLY A 135 -36.38 -39.02 5.92
CA GLY A 135 -35.62 -40.21 5.53
C GLY A 135 -34.18 -39.92 5.09
N LYS A 136 -33.34 -40.97 5.02
CA LYS A 136 -31.99 -40.85 4.44
C LYS A 136 -32.01 -40.68 2.92
N GLU A 137 -32.98 -41.30 2.26
CA GLU A 137 -33.20 -41.21 0.83
C GLU A 137 -34.34 -40.22 0.54
N ILE A 138 -34.22 -39.45 -0.54
CA ILE A 138 -35.27 -38.52 -0.97
C ILE A 138 -36.43 -39.34 -1.55
N LEU A 139 -37.52 -39.50 -0.80
CA LEU A 139 -38.70 -40.26 -1.24
C LEU A 139 -39.62 -39.47 -2.18
N GLU A 140 -39.64 -38.13 -2.09
CA GLU A 140 -40.38 -37.28 -3.03
C GLU A 140 -39.41 -36.66 -4.05
N PRO A 141 -39.37 -37.17 -5.29
CA PRO A 141 -38.42 -36.70 -6.31
C PRO A 141 -38.75 -35.29 -6.81
N ALA A 142 -40.03 -34.89 -6.84
CA ALA A 142 -40.45 -33.59 -7.35
C ALA A 142 -40.11 -32.48 -6.35
N GLU A 143 -39.25 -31.54 -6.76
CA GLU A 143 -38.77 -30.45 -5.89
C GLU A 143 -39.87 -29.46 -5.50
N GLU A 144 -40.80 -29.17 -6.42
CA GLU A 144 -41.97 -28.33 -6.15
C GLU A 144 -42.88 -28.96 -5.08
N LEU A 145 -43.06 -30.29 -5.11
CA LEU A 145 -43.87 -30.98 -4.09
C LEU A 145 -43.16 -31.05 -2.74
N ARG A 146 -41.83 -31.20 -2.72
CA ARG A 146 -41.06 -31.08 -1.46
C ARG A 146 -41.25 -29.70 -0.86
N LEU A 147 -41.18 -28.64 -1.68
CA LEU A 147 -41.45 -27.26 -1.23
C LEU A 147 -42.85 -27.15 -0.65
N SER A 148 -43.89 -27.57 -1.38
CA SER A 148 -45.28 -27.49 -0.90
C SER A 148 -45.50 -28.28 0.39
N MET A 149 -44.82 -29.42 0.59
CA MET A 149 -44.89 -30.16 1.86
C MET A 149 -44.24 -29.38 3.01
N VAL A 150 -43.12 -28.69 2.78
CA VAL A 150 -42.45 -27.84 3.79
C VAL A 150 -43.27 -26.57 4.07
N GLU A 151 -43.97 -26.01 3.08
CA GLU A 151 -44.92 -24.92 3.28
C GLU A 151 -46.10 -25.35 4.17
N VAL A 152 -46.65 -26.55 3.93
CA VAL A 152 -47.67 -27.15 4.82
C VAL A 152 -47.12 -27.38 6.23
N LEU A 153 -45.87 -27.85 6.35
CA LEU A 153 -45.21 -27.99 7.66
C LEU A 153 -45.09 -26.64 8.37
N THR A 154 -44.67 -25.60 7.65
CA THR A 154 -44.54 -24.22 8.20
C THR A 154 -45.88 -23.67 8.65
N LEU A 155 -46.93 -23.82 7.83
CA LEU A 155 -48.29 -23.47 8.21
C LEU A 155 -48.76 -24.23 9.47
N THR A 156 -48.44 -25.53 9.55
CA THR A 156 -48.77 -26.34 10.73
C THR A 156 -48.08 -25.79 11.98
N VAL A 157 -46.83 -25.35 11.87
CA VAL A 157 -46.10 -24.70 12.97
C VAL A 157 -46.73 -23.38 13.39
N GLU A 158 -47.13 -22.55 12.42
CA GLU A 158 -47.75 -21.25 12.68
C GLU A 158 -49.11 -21.37 13.36
N VAL A 159 -49.92 -22.37 12.98
CA VAL A 159 -51.28 -22.55 13.49
C VAL A 159 -51.34 -23.40 14.76
N CYS A 160 -50.60 -24.52 14.83
CA CYS A 160 -50.65 -25.43 15.97
C CYS A 160 -49.73 -25.01 17.14
N GLY A 161 -48.71 -24.18 16.88
CA GLY A 161 -47.84 -23.61 17.91
C GLY A 161 -47.29 -24.64 18.92
N ARG A 162 -47.65 -24.47 20.19
CA ARG A 162 -47.16 -25.31 21.31
C ARG A 162 -47.60 -26.78 21.24
N HIS A 163 -48.67 -27.09 20.51
CA HIS A 163 -49.17 -28.47 20.37
C HIS A 163 -48.23 -29.38 19.60
N LEU A 164 -47.21 -28.84 18.93
CA LEU A 164 -46.16 -29.60 18.26
C LEU A 164 -45.05 -30.12 19.19
N ALA A 165 -45.02 -29.71 20.46
CA ALA A 165 -43.99 -30.16 21.42
C ALA A 165 -43.83 -31.69 21.51
N PRO A 166 -44.90 -32.52 21.49
CA PRO A 166 -44.77 -33.99 21.49
C PRO A 166 -44.12 -34.57 20.24
N TYR A 167 -44.06 -33.80 19.14
CA TYR A 167 -43.53 -34.21 17.83
C TYR A 167 -42.14 -33.60 17.54
N LEU A 168 -41.41 -33.20 18.60
CA LEU A 168 -40.09 -32.59 18.47
C LEU A 168 -39.13 -33.45 17.63
N ASP A 169 -39.06 -34.76 17.89
CA ASP A 169 -38.18 -35.69 17.16
C ASP A 169 -38.49 -35.73 15.66
N ASP A 170 -39.78 -35.73 15.32
CA ASP A 170 -40.27 -35.75 13.93
C ASP A 170 -39.90 -34.46 13.21
N MET A 171 -40.19 -33.31 13.84
CA MET A 171 -39.81 -31.99 13.34
C MET A 171 -38.30 -31.88 13.10
N MET A 172 -37.48 -32.29 14.07
CA MET A 172 -36.03 -32.22 13.97
C MET A 172 -35.50 -33.08 12.82
N LYS A 173 -36.00 -34.31 12.65
CA LYS A 173 -35.60 -35.19 11.54
C LYS A 173 -35.94 -34.59 10.18
N ILE A 174 -37.13 -33.99 10.03
CA ILE A 174 -37.53 -33.32 8.78
C ILE A 174 -36.61 -32.13 8.49
N LEU A 175 -36.40 -31.25 9.48
CA LEU A 175 -35.61 -30.03 9.30
C LEU A 175 -34.13 -30.33 9.01
N GLN A 176 -33.52 -31.32 9.67
CA GLN A 176 -32.14 -31.74 9.41
C GLN A 176 -31.89 -32.13 7.94
N ARG A 177 -32.92 -32.66 7.25
CA ARG A 177 -32.83 -33.09 5.86
C ARG A 177 -33.20 -31.98 4.88
N THR A 178 -34.26 -31.25 5.18
CA THR A 178 -34.82 -30.24 4.28
C THR A 178 -34.00 -28.93 4.24
N ILE A 179 -33.29 -28.59 5.33
CA ILE A 179 -32.33 -27.46 5.33
C ILE A 179 -31.21 -27.63 4.31
N VAL A 180 -30.78 -28.87 4.06
CA VAL A 180 -29.71 -29.20 3.10
C VAL A 180 -30.25 -29.76 1.77
N ASP A 181 -31.54 -29.59 1.49
CA ASP A 181 -32.20 -30.09 0.27
C ASP A 181 -31.52 -29.54 -1.00
N PRO A 182 -31.35 -30.30 -2.07
CA PRO A 182 -30.78 -29.78 -3.32
C PRO A 182 -31.48 -28.53 -3.88
N PHE A 183 -32.78 -28.38 -3.63
CA PHE A 183 -33.59 -27.30 -4.17
C PHE A 183 -33.55 -26.04 -3.26
N PRO A 184 -33.12 -24.86 -3.75
CA PRO A 184 -32.93 -23.67 -2.93
C PRO A 184 -34.17 -23.16 -2.19
N ASP A 185 -35.36 -23.25 -2.80
CA ASP A 185 -36.59 -22.76 -2.17
C ASP A 185 -37.03 -23.65 -1.00
N VAL A 186 -36.78 -24.98 -1.07
CA VAL A 186 -36.99 -25.88 0.08
C VAL A 186 -36.08 -25.49 1.24
N LYS A 187 -34.79 -25.20 0.98
CA LYS A 187 -33.87 -24.72 2.04
C LYS A 187 -34.41 -23.47 2.71
N ARG A 188 -34.90 -22.50 1.93
CA ARG A 188 -35.42 -21.23 2.41
C ARG A 188 -36.66 -21.43 3.30
N GLU A 189 -37.63 -22.19 2.83
CA GLU A 189 -38.85 -22.46 3.60
C GLU A 189 -38.54 -23.30 4.85
N SER A 190 -37.59 -24.23 4.79
CA SER A 190 -37.15 -25.02 5.95
C SER A 190 -36.48 -24.16 7.02
N CYS A 191 -35.68 -23.18 6.61
CA CYS A 191 -35.10 -22.20 7.52
C CYS A 191 -36.19 -21.33 8.18
N LYS A 192 -37.17 -20.86 7.41
CA LYS A 192 -38.33 -20.13 7.93
C LYS A 192 -39.13 -20.98 8.92
N CYS A 193 -39.44 -22.23 8.57
CA CYS A 193 -40.09 -23.21 9.44
C CYS A 193 -39.32 -23.39 10.76
N THR A 194 -37.99 -23.47 10.68
CA THR A 194 -37.11 -23.60 11.86
C THR A 194 -37.26 -22.40 12.81
N VAL A 195 -37.28 -21.18 12.27
CA VAL A 195 -37.47 -19.95 13.06
C VAL A 195 -38.82 -19.96 13.78
N HIS A 196 -39.91 -20.26 13.06
CA HIS A 196 -41.24 -20.31 13.64
C HIS A 196 -41.33 -21.42 14.70
N PHE A 197 -40.75 -22.59 14.44
CA PHE A 197 -40.82 -23.72 15.35
C PHE A 197 -40.07 -23.44 16.66
N ALA A 198 -38.85 -22.89 16.57
CA ALA A 198 -38.08 -22.49 17.74
C ALA A 198 -38.84 -21.49 18.63
N LYS A 199 -39.54 -20.53 18.02
CA LYS A 199 -40.36 -19.53 18.72
C LYS A 199 -41.65 -20.11 19.32
N SER A 200 -42.24 -21.11 18.67
CA SER A 200 -43.51 -21.73 19.10
C SER A 200 -43.34 -22.70 20.28
N VAL A 201 -42.20 -23.39 20.40
CA VAL A 201 -41.94 -24.39 21.46
C VAL A 201 -40.62 -24.16 22.23
N PRO A 202 -40.35 -22.94 22.75
CA PRO A 202 -39.06 -22.60 23.34
C PRO A 202 -38.65 -23.49 24.53
N GLU A 203 -39.63 -23.95 25.32
CA GLU A 203 -39.40 -24.80 26.49
C GLU A 203 -38.88 -26.19 26.15
N HIS A 204 -39.14 -26.71 24.95
CA HIS A 204 -38.74 -28.06 24.53
C HIS A 204 -37.64 -28.04 23.47
N PHE A 205 -37.60 -26.99 22.64
CA PHE A 205 -36.70 -26.88 21.50
C PHE A 205 -35.21 -27.04 21.89
N HIS A 206 -34.81 -26.48 23.04
CA HIS A 206 -33.43 -26.54 23.53
C HIS A 206 -32.90 -27.98 23.72
N MET A 207 -33.77 -28.98 23.88
CA MET A 207 -33.36 -30.38 24.05
C MET A 207 -32.66 -30.96 22.81
N GLN A 208 -32.95 -30.45 21.60
CA GLN A 208 -32.43 -30.99 20.34
C GLN A 208 -31.93 -29.93 19.34
N ALA A 209 -31.98 -28.65 19.70
CA ALA A 209 -31.58 -27.52 18.85
C ALA A 209 -30.19 -27.67 18.19
N GLU A 210 -29.21 -28.21 18.94
CA GLU A 210 -27.83 -28.43 18.47
C GLU A 210 -27.76 -29.27 17.18
N SER A 211 -28.69 -30.19 17.00
CA SER A 211 -28.73 -31.08 15.84
C SER A 211 -28.94 -30.35 14.50
N LEU A 212 -29.46 -29.12 14.54
CA LEU A 212 -29.68 -28.27 13.35
C LEU A 212 -28.46 -27.39 13.00
N VAL A 213 -27.51 -27.21 13.90
CA VAL A 213 -26.34 -26.33 13.68
C VAL A 213 -25.54 -26.79 12.47
N LYS A 214 -25.20 -28.09 12.40
CA LYS A 214 -24.41 -28.64 11.28
C LYS A 214 -25.10 -28.47 9.92
N PRO A 215 -26.39 -28.85 9.72
CA PRO A 215 -27.13 -28.56 8.49
C PRO A 215 -27.14 -27.08 8.09
N LEU A 216 -27.31 -26.17 9.06
CA LEU A 216 -27.30 -24.73 8.80
C LEU A 216 -25.92 -24.23 8.36
N MET A 217 -24.84 -24.66 9.02
CA MET A 217 -23.48 -24.26 8.63
C MET A 217 -23.06 -24.80 7.26
N GLN A 218 -23.62 -25.94 6.82
CA GLN A 218 -23.45 -26.42 5.44
C GLN A 218 -24.15 -25.52 4.41
N THR A 219 -25.21 -24.82 4.81
CA THR A 219 -26.06 -24.02 3.91
C THR A 219 -25.73 -22.53 3.94
N ILE A 220 -25.04 -22.03 4.97
CA ILE A 220 -24.76 -20.61 5.15
C ILE A 220 -23.85 -19.99 4.06
N SER A 221 -23.11 -20.83 3.33
CA SER A 221 -22.25 -20.44 2.20
C SER A 221 -22.87 -20.71 0.82
N HIS A 222 -24.20 -20.83 0.74
CA HIS A 222 -24.91 -21.07 -0.51
C HIS A 222 -24.72 -19.94 -1.54
N GLN A 223 -24.77 -20.26 -2.84
CA GLN A 223 -24.60 -19.28 -3.92
C GLN A 223 -25.66 -18.16 -3.92
N HIS A 224 -26.91 -18.47 -3.59
CA HIS A 224 -28.01 -17.49 -3.57
C HIS A 224 -28.11 -16.77 -2.22
N SER A 225 -28.03 -15.43 -2.26
CA SER A 225 -28.10 -14.58 -1.06
C SER A 225 -29.37 -14.78 -0.24
N ARG A 226 -30.53 -14.95 -0.89
CA ARG A 226 -31.82 -15.21 -0.21
C ARG A 226 -31.80 -16.47 0.66
N VAL A 227 -31.06 -17.51 0.25
CA VAL A 227 -30.90 -18.73 1.06
C VAL A 227 -30.00 -18.43 2.26
N ARG A 228 -28.87 -17.74 2.04
CA ARG A 228 -27.95 -17.34 3.11
C ARG A 228 -28.64 -16.50 4.19
N VAL A 229 -29.47 -15.52 3.78
CA VAL A 229 -30.29 -14.70 4.69
C VAL A 229 -31.15 -15.59 5.60
N SER A 230 -31.99 -16.46 5.02
CA SER A 230 -32.85 -17.32 5.81
C SER A 230 -32.08 -18.30 6.69
N THR A 231 -30.93 -18.80 6.23
CA THR A 231 -30.05 -19.64 7.06
C THR A 231 -29.46 -18.88 8.24
N ILE A 232 -29.07 -17.61 8.08
CA ILE A 232 -28.59 -16.76 9.16
C ILE A 232 -29.70 -16.50 10.18
N GLU A 233 -30.90 -16.15 9.73
CA GLU A 233 -32.08 -15.95 10.59
C GLU A 233 -32.43 -17.22 11.38
N ALA A 234 -32.42 -18.38 10.71
CA ALA A 234 -32.63 -19.68 11.34
C ALA A 234 -31.54 -20.02 12.36
N THR A 235 -30.27 -19.75 12.03
CA THR A 235 -29.15 -19.89 12.98
C THR A 235 -29.36 -19.01 14.21
N GLY A 236 -29.78 -17.77 14.00
CA GLY A 236 -30.16 -16.82 15.05
C GLY A 236 -31.16 -17.43 16.03
N ALA A 237 -32.29 -17.93 15.51
CA ALA A 237 -33.33 -18.54 16.31
C ALA A 237 -32.87 -19.85 16.99
N VAL A 238 -32.11 -20.71 16.30
CA VAL A 238 -31.63 -21.98 16.86
C VAL A 238 -30.74 -21.77 18.08
N ILE A 239 -29.85 -20.79 18.03
CA ILE A 239 -28.98 -20.46 19.16
C ILE A 239 -29.76 -19.75 20.27
N GLN A 240 -30.62 -18.80 19.92
CA GLN A 240 -31.41 -18.00 20.86
C GLN A 240 -32.33 -18.86 21.75
N TYR A 241 -32.96 -19.88 21.17
CA TYR A 241 -33.86 -20.82 21.87
C TYR A 241 -33.19 -22.17 22.19
N GLY A 242 -31.89 -22.29 21.92
CA GLY A 242 -31.09 -23.48 22.21
C GLY A 242 -30.51 -23.49 23.62
N THR A 243 -29.50 -24.34 23.85
CA THR A 243 -28.75 -24.38 25.11
C THR A 243 -27.70 -23.26 25.24
N GLY A 244 -27.45 -22.51 24.16
CA GLY A 244 -26.43 -21.46 24.10
C GLY A 244 -24.99 -21.96 24.07
N LYS A 245 -24.74 -23.28 23.97
CA LYS A 245 -23.39 -23.85 23.97
C LYS A 245 -22.68 -23.79 22.61
N ASN A 246 -23.45 -23.77 21.52
CA ASN A 246 -22.92 -23.80 20.15
C ASN A 246 -22.72 -22.40 19.54
N VAL A 247 -22.68 -21.35 20.37
CA VAL A 247 -22.42 -19.97 19.89
C VAL A 247 -21.07 -19.94 19.16
N ASP A 248 -20.04 -20.56 19.74
CA ASP A 248 -18.70 -20.60 19.15
C ASP A 248 -18.62 -21.32 17.80
N ASP A 249 -19.46 -22.34 17.61
CA ASP A 249 -19.51 -23.10 16.36
C ASP A 249 -20.03 -22.28 15.18
N VAL A 250 -20.83 -21.23 15.45
CA VAL A 250 -21.48 -20.42 14.40
C VAL A 250 -20.83 -19.05 14.19
N LEU A 251 -20.12 -18.52 15.19
CA LEU A 251 -19.56 -17.16 15.15
C LEU A 251 -18.59 -16.93 13.99
N SER A 252 -17.71 -17.89 13.71
CA SER A 252 -16.74 -17.78 12.62
C SER A 252 -17.43 -17.67 11.25
N HIS A 253 -18.53 -18.39 11.06
CA HIS A 253 -19.34 -18.32 9.85
C HIS A 253 -20.10 -16.99 9.73
N LEU A 254 -20.63 -16.46 10.83
CA LEU A 254 -21.28 -15.14 10.83
C LEU A 254 -20.28 -14.01 10.56
N ALA A 255 -19.08 -14.09 11.14
CA ALA A 255 -18.00 -13.14 10.87
C ALA A 255 -17.65 -13.09 9.37
N GLN A 256 -17.54 -14.25 8.71
CA GLN A 256 -17.33 -14.33 7.26
C GLN A 256 -18.48 -13.73 6.43
N ARG A 257 -19.70 -13.66 6.99
CA ARG A 257 -20.88 -13.09 6.32
C ARG A 257 -21.02 -11.58 6.52
N LEU A 258 -20.23 -10.96 7.39
CA LEU A 258 -20.06 -9.50 7.42
C LEU A 258 -19.34 -8.96 6.17
N PHE A 259 -18.65 -9.82 5.42
CA PHE A 259 -17.97 -9.47 4.16
C PHE A 259 -18.75 -9.94 2.92
N ASP A 260 -20.01 -10.32 3.08
CA ASP A 260 -20.82 -10.82 1.97
C ASP A 260 -21.16 -9.69 0.98
N ASP A 261 -21.05 -9.97 -0.33
CA ASP A 261 -21.36 -9.02 -1.40
C ASP A 261 -22.79 -8.49 -1.31
N SER A 262 -23.73 -9.32 -0.81
CA SER A 262 -25.15 -8.96 -0.69
C SER A 262 -25.41 -8.18 0.60
N PRO A 263 -25.86 -6.91 0.52
CA PRO A 263 -26.21 -6.12 1.71
C PRO A 263 -27.27 -6.79 2.61
N GLN A 264 -28.22 -7.51 2.02
CA GLN A 264 -29.26 -8.23 2.78
C GLN A 264 -28.67 -9.30 3.69
N VAL A 265 -27.56 -9.94 3.29
CA VAL A 265 -26.89 -10.98 4.09
C VAL A 265 -26.18 -10.32 5.27
N ARG A 266 -25.43 -9.24 5.02
CA ARG A 266 -24.78 -8.46 6.09
C ARG A 266 -25.80 -7.93 7.10
N LYS A 267 -26.91 -7.36 6.62
CA LYS A 267 -28.04 -6.92 7.44
C LYS A 267 -28.60 -8.03 8.32
N ALA A 268 -28.78 -9.24 7.78
CA ALA A 268 -29.25 -10.39 8.54
C ALA A 268 -28.29 -10.77 9.68
N VAL A 269 -26.97 -10.73 9.44
CA VAL A 269 -25.96 -10.94 10.50
C VAL A 269 -26.09 -9.86 11.58
N THR A 270 -26.16 -8.58 11.20
CA THR A 270 -26.29 -7.46 12.13
C THR A 270 -27.52 -7.62 13.03
N VAL A 271 -28.68 -8.00 12.46
CA VAL A 271 -29.92 -8.24 13.21
C VAL A 271 -29.74 -9.40 14.20
N VAL A 272 -29.22 -10.55 13.75
CA VAL A 272 -29.05 -11.73 14.60
C VAL A 272 -28.08 -11.46 15.75
N VAL A 273 -26.94 -10.82 15.48
CA VAL A 273 -25.95 -10.50 16.52
C VAL A 273 -26.51 -9.48 17.51
N GLY A 274 -27.21 -8.44 17.03
CA GLY A 274 -27.87 -7.47 17.90
C GLY A 274 -28.97 -8.10 18.76
N ASP A 275 -29.76 -9.03 18.21
CA ASP A 275 -30.77 -9.77 18.95
C ASP A 275 -30.14 -10.64 20.04
N TRP A 276 -29.01 -11.30 19.76
CA TRP A 276 -28.28 -12.06 20.78
C TRP A 276 -27.70 -11.16 21.88
N LEU A 277 -27.16 -9.98 21.52
CA LEU A 277 -26.67 -9.00 22.49
C LEU A 277 -27.77 -8.46 23.40
N LEU A 278 -29.02 -8.42 22.93
CA LEU A 278 -30.17 -8.02 23.74
C LEU A 278 -30.72 -9.21 24.53
N HIS A 279 -31.06 -10.30 23.86
CA HIS A 279 -32.00 -11.30 24.37
C HIS A 279 -31.39 -12.66 24.69
N LEU A 280 -30.14 -12.95 24.32
CA LEU A 280 -29.55 -14.27 24.60
C LEU A 280 -29.46 -14.48 26.13
N ARG A 281 -29.84 -15.67 26.59
CA ARG A 281 -29.99 -16.00 28.02
C ARG A 281 -28.68 -15.82 28.80
N ASP A 282 -27.56 -16.28 28.24
CA ASP A 282 -26.21 -16.12 28.79
C ASP A 282 -25.35 -15.19 27.92
N ARG A 283 -25.88 -14.02 27.56
CA ARG A 283 -25.18 -13.07 26.69
C ARG A 283 -23.87 -12.53 27.27
N TYR A 284 -23.77 -12.42 28.60
CA TYR A 284 -22.61 -11.82 29.27
C TYR A 284 -21.31 -12.61 28.98
N SER A 285 -21.40 -13.93 28.97
CA SER A 285 -20.27 -14.83 28.64
C SER A 285 -19.74 -14.63 27.21
N TYR A 286 -20.56 -14.10 26.30
CA TYR A 286 -20.25 -13.96 24.88
C TYR A 286 -20.06 -12.50 24.42
N PHE A 287 -20.15 -11.50 25.30
CA PHE A 287 -19.99 -10.09 24.94
C PHE A 287 -18.68 -9.82 24.19
N HIS A 288 -17.54 -10.33 24.68
CA HIS A 288 -16.24 -10.19 24.01
C HIS A 288 -16.19 -10.80 22.59
N LYS A 289 -17.15 -11.66 22.20
CA LYS A 289 -17.23 -12.25 20.85
C LYS A 289 -18.30 -11.58 19.98
N LEU A 290 -19.39 -11.12 20.58
CA LEU A 290 -20.53 -10.52 19.89
C LEU A 290 -20.34 -9.02 19.61
N ILE A 291 -19.76 -8.29 20.56
CA ILE A 291 -19.51 -6.84 20.42
C ILE A 291 -18.71 -6.52 19.14
N PRO A 292 -17.59 -7.20 18.83
CA PRO A 292 -16.84 -6.95 17.59
C PRO A 292 -17.67 -7.10 16.32
N LEU A 293 -18.57 -8.09 16.26
CA LEU A 293 -19.39 -8.35 15.08
C LEU A 293 -20.42 -7.23 14.84
N LEU A 294 -21.07 -6.76 15.91
CA LEU A 294 -22.02 -5.65 15.80
C LEU A 294 -21.30 -4.33 15.50
N LEU A 295 -20.21 -4.02 16.20
CA LEU A 295 -19.46 -2.78 16.00
C LEU A 295 -18.81 -2.70 14.61
N SER A 296 -18.42 -3.84 14.01
CA SER A 296 -17.94 -3.88 12.62
C SER A 296 -19.01 -3.51 11.59
N SER A 297 -20.29 -3.60 11.96
CA SER A 297 -21.42 -3.20 11.11
C SER A 297 -21.66 -1.67 11.14
N LEU A 298 -21.09 -0.93 12.09
CA LEU A 298 -21.19 0.54 12.15
C LEU A 298 -20.49 1.22 10.98
N SER A 299 -19.47 0.56 10.41
CA SER A 299 -18.73 1.03 9.24
C SER A 299 -19.17 0.34 7.95
N ASP A 300 -20.41 -0.17 7.88
CA ASP A 300 -20.96 -0.70 6.62
C ASP A 300 -21.20 0.43 5.62
N ASP A 301 -20.91 0.17 4.34
CA ASP A 301 -21.08 1.13 3.25
C ASP A 301 -22.55 1.48 2.99
N ILE A 302 -23.48 0.62 3.42
CA ILE A 302 -24.92 0.85 3.28
C ILE A 302 -25.46 1.57 4.55
N PRO A 303 -25.95 2.82 4.43
CA PRO A 303 -26.41 3.60 5.58
C PRO A 303 -27.52 2.94 6.41
N GLU A 304 -28.39 2.16 5.76
CA GLU A 304 -29.45 1.42 6.46
C GLU A 304 -28.89 0.37 7.44
N ILE A 305 -27.74 -0.24 7.12
CA ILE A 305 -27.12 -1.27 7.94
C ILE A 305 -26.35 -0.62 9.09
N SER A 306 -25.58 0.43 8.82
CA SER A 306 -24.84 1.15 9.85
C SER A 306 -25.77 1.84 10.86
N GLN A 307 -26.88 2.43 10.41
CA GLN A 307 -27.90 2.99 11.30
C GLN A 307 -28.58 1.91 12.15
N LEU A 308 -28.94 0.77 11.54
CA LEU A 308 -29.51 -0.35 12.27
C LEU A 308 -28.55 -0.90 13.33
N ALA A 309 -27.26 -1.02 13.01
CA ALA A 309 -26.23 -1.42 13.96
C ALA A 309 -26.11 -0.42 15.11
N ALA A 310 -26.14 0.88 14.82
CA ALA A 310 -26.11 1.93 15.83
C ALA A 310 -27.32 1.88 16.77
N ASP A 311 -28.52 1.67 16.22
CA ASP A 311 -29.76 1.57 17.02
C ASP A 311 -29.78 0.33 17.91
N LEU A 312 -29.34 -0.83 17.39
CA LEU A 312 -29.21 -2.07 18.17
C LEU A 312 -28.13 -1.94 19.26
N TRP A 313 -27.03 -1.26 18.95
CA TRP A 313 -25.97 -1.01 19.91
C TRP A 313 -26.41 -0.08 21.03
N ARG A 314 -27.11 1.02 20.70
CA ARG A 314 -27.71 1.93 21.69
C ARG A 314 -28.66 1.18 22.62
N GLN A 315 -29.56 0.36 22.07
CA GLN A 315 -30.47 -0.49 22.86
C GLN A 315 -29.71 -1.46 23.79
N THR A 316 -28.64 -2.06 23.29
CA THR A 316 -27.79 -2.98 24.07
C THR A 316 -27.17 -2.26 25.27
N GLY A 317 -26.61 -1.07 25.05
CA GLY A 317 -26.05 -0.24 26.13
C GLY A 317 -27.10 0.19 27.14
N THR A 318 -28.26 0.70 26.70
CA THR A 318 -29.35 1.12 27.59
C THR A 318 -29.85 -0.05 28.44
N ARG A 319 -30.01 -1.23 27.83
CA ARG A 319 -30.44 -2.42 28.56
C ARG A 319 -29.40 -2.83 29.61
N TRP A 320 -28.13 -2.85 29.24
CA TRP A 320 -27.07 -3.20 30.16
C TRP A 320 -26.98 -2.20 31.33
N GLU A 321 -27.14 -0.91 31.04
CA GLU A 321 -27.20 0.15 32.06
C GLU A 321 -28.34 -0.07 33.05
N GLN A 322 -29.55 -0.39 32.57
CA GLN A 322 -30.70 -0.73 33.43
C GLN A 322 -30.45 -1.97 34.30
N GLU A 323 -29.72 -2.97 33.78
CA GLU A 323 -29.43 -4.21 34.50
C GLU A 323 -28.30 -4.06 35.53
N ASN A 324 -27.46 -3.02 35.40
CA ASN A 324 -26.29 -2.77 36.24
C ASN A 324 -26.35 -1.38 36.91
N GLU A 325 -27.54 -0.83 37.09
CA GLU A 325 -27.75 0.53 37.61
C GLU A 325 -27.04 0.75 38.95
N ASP A 326 -27.10 -0.24 39.85
CA ASP A 326 -26.46 -0.18 41.17
C ASP A 326 -24.93 -0.02 41.10
N ASP A 327 -24.27 -0.61 40.09
CA ASP A 327 -22.82 -0.51 39.87
C ASP A 327 -22.43 0.84 39.23
N LEU A 328 -23.38 1.55 38.62
CA LEU A 328 -23.15 2.73 37.80
C LEU A 328 -23.55 4.05 38.46
N LYS A 329 -24.21 4.02 39.63
CA LYS A 329 -24.70 5.23 40.34
C LYS A 329 -23.67 6.35 40.38
N ASP A 330 -22.44 6.04 40.80
CA ASP A 330 -21.36 7.03 40.92
C ASP A 330 -20.84 7.54 39.56
N LYS A 331 -21.05 6.80 38.46
CA LYS A 331 -20.62 7.21 37.11
C LYS A 331 -21.70 7.99 36.36
N MET A 332 -22.97 7.74 36.65
CA MET A 332 -24.12 8.41 36.03
C MET A 332 -24.15 9.92 36.39
N ASP A 333 -23.65 10.29 37.57
CA ASP A 333 -23.67 11.67 38.06
C ASP A 333 -22.54 12.56 37.49
N PHE A 334 -21.46 11.99 36.91
CA PHE A 334 -20.22 12.73 36.61
C PHE A 334 -19.81 12.79 35.12
N LEU A 335 -20.49 12.10 34.19
CA LEU A 335 -20.01 11.92 32.80
C LEU A 335 -20.92 12.52 31.71
N LEU A 336 -21.32 13.79 31.85
CA LEU A 336 -22.30 14.39 30.92
C LEU A 336 -21.70 15.06 29.67
N THR A 337 -20.45 15.55 29.71
CA THR A 337 -19.86 16.28 28.58
C THR A 337 -18.79 15.48 27.84
N PRO A 338 -18.83 15.42 26.49
CA PRO A 338 -17.72 14.89 25.70
C PRO A 338 -16.46 15.74 25.93
N PRO A 339 -15.25 15.17 25.75
CA PRO A 339 -14.01 15.95 25.68
C PRO A 339 -14.09 17.07 24.63
N ASP A 340 -13.39 18.18 24.85
CA ASP A 340 -13.45 19.36 23.97
C ASP A 340 -13.06 19.07 22.51
N LEU A 341 -12.18 18.09 22.29
CA LEU A 341 -11.71 17.68 20.96
C LEU A 341 -12.37 16.40 20.44
N TYR A 342 -13.55 16.07 20.94
CA TYR A 342 -14.30 14.93 20.40
C TYR A 342 -14.56 15.10 18.90
N PRO A 343 -14.48 14.04 18.08
CA PRO A 343 -14.64 14.16 16.63
C PRO A 343 -15.95 14.84 16.22
N ALA A 344 -15.84 15.87 15.37
CA ALA A 344 -17.00 16.62 14.89
C ALA A 344 -17.97 15.72 14.10
N GLY A 345 -19.28 15.87 14.37
CA GLY A 345 -20.33 15.10 13.70
C GLY A 345 -20.46 13.63 14.14
N VAL A 346 -19.70 13.20 15.15
CA VAL A 346 -19.79 11.85 15.73
C VAL A 346 -20.55 11.91 17.06
N GLU A 347 -21.63 11.15 17.18
CA GLU A 347 -22.39 11.03 18.42
C GLU A 347 -21.59 10.24 19.45
N ARG A 348 -21.45 10.79 20.66
CA ARG A 348 -20.77 10.09 21.76
C ARG A 348 -21.60 8.88 22.21
N PRO A 349 -21.03 7.67 22.29
CA PRO A 349 -21.76 6.50 22.76
C PRO A 349 -22.26 6.66 24.20
N GLY A 350 -23.47 6.13 24.48
CA GLY A 350 -24.05 6.12 25.83
C GLY A 350 -23.19 5.37 26.85
N LEU A 351 -23.39 5.65 28.14
CA LEU A 351 -22.58 5.11 29.24
C LEU A 351 -22.52 3.57 29.21
N GLY A 352 -23.66 2.90 29.11
CA GLY A 352 -23.68 1.43 29.04
C GLY A 352 -22.90 0.84 27.85
N CYS A 353 -22.91 1.51 26.69
CA CYS A 353 -22.11 1.08 25.53
C CYS A 353 -20.61 1.19 25.81
N ARG A 354 -20.18 2.29 26.44
CA ARG A 354 -18.77 2.53 26.78
C ARG A 354 -18.27 1.50 27.79
N GLU A 355 -19.01 1.28 28.87
CA GLU A 355 -18.66 0.32 29.92
C GLU A 355 -18.57 -1.12 29.38
N LEU A 356 -19.46 -1.51 28.48
CA LEU A 356 -19.40 -2.82 27.81
C LEU A 356 -18.10 -2.99 27.02
N VAL A 357 -17.66 -1.98 26.27
CA VAL A 357 -16.39 -2.03 25.53
C VAL A 357 -15.21 -2.06 26.50
N VAL A 358 -15.18 -1.17 27.49
CA VAL A 358 -14.10 -1.07 28.48
C VAL A 358 -13.88 -2.41 29.20
N ARG A 359 -14.95 -3.05 29.69
CA ARG A 359 -14.88 -4.34 30.39
C ARG A 359 -14.34 -5.48 29.53
N ASN A 360 -14.47 -5.40 28.21
CA ASN A 360 -14.04 -6.44 27.27
C ASN A 360 -12.75 -6.09 26.51
N LEU A 361 -12.24 -4.86 26.64
CA LEU A 361 -11.16 -4.32 25.81
C LEU A 361 -9.87 -5.16 25.84
N SER A 362 -9.51 -5.69 27.02
CA SER A 362 -8.34 -6.55 27.22
C SER A 362 -8.39 -7.86 26.42
N ASN A 363 -9.59 -8.38 26.13
CA ASN A 363 -9.78 -9.56 25.30
C ASN A 363 -9.86 -9.21 23.80
N LEU A 364 -10.36 -8.02 23.47
CA LEU A 364 -10.57 -7.58 22.08
C LEU A 364 -9.27 -7.14 21.40
N LEU A 365 -8.45 -6.31 22.07
CA LEU A 365 -7.27 -5.71 21.45
C LEU A 365 -6.23 -6.73 20.98
N PRO A 366 -5.90 -7.81 21.73
CA PRO A 366 -4.95 -8.82 21.24
C PRO A 366 -5.42 -9.55 19.99
N ALA A 367 -6.74 -9.71 19.79
CA ALA A 367 -7.30 -10.31 18.58
C ALA A 367 -7.12 -9.37 17.39
N LEU A 368 -7.52 -8.09 17.54
CA LEU A 368 -7.33 -7.07 16.50
C LEU A 368 -5.87 -6.88 16.12
N ALA A 369 -4.98 -6.93 17.11
CA ALA A 369 -3.54 -6.84 16.89
C ALA A 369 -3.00 -7.97 16.01
N ARG A 370 -3.66 -9.13 15.94
CA ARG A 370 -3.32 -10.22 15.00
C ARG A 370 -3.98 -9.99 13.64
N ASP A 371 -5.25 -9.59 13.64
CA ASP A 371 -6.04 -9.45 12.41
C ASP A 371 -5.61 -8.25 11.55
N VAL A 372 -4.95 -7.25 12.15
CA VAL A 372 -4.47 -6.06 11.42
C VAL A 372 -3.35 -6.37 10.41
N VAL A 373 -2.69 -7.52 10.55
CA VAL A 373 -1.66 -8.00 9.62
C VAL A 373 -2.13 -9.21 8.82
N ASP A 374 -3.44 -9.47 8.78
CA ASP A 374 -4.02 -10.57 8.02
C ASP A 374 -3.77 -10.41 6.51
N TRP A 375 -3.56 -11.50 5.80
CA TRP A 375 -3.27 -11.46 4.36
C TRP A 375 -4.48 -10.95 3.53
N VAL A 376 -5.70 -11.04 4.05
CA VAL A 376 -6.93 -10.55 3.41
C VAL A 376 -7.13 -9.06 3.66
N VAL A 377 -7.13 -8.26 2.59
CA VAL A 377 -7.29 -6.79 2.65
C VAL A 377 -8.57 -6.37 3.38
N GLY A 378 -9.71 -6.99 3.03
CA GLY A 378 -11.00 -6.68 3.66
C GLY A 378 -10.98 -6.85 5.18
N THR A 379 -10.35 -7.92 5.68
CA THR A 379 -10.18 -8.18 7.11
C THR A 379 -9.39 -7.06 7.78
N ARG A 380 -8.26 -6.64 7.18
CA ARG A 380 -7.44 -5.55 7.74
C ARG A 380 -8.20 -4.23 7.79
N VAL A 381 -8.91 -3.87 6.71
CA VAL A 381 -9.74 -2.63 6.63
C VAL A 381 -10.82 -2.63 7.72
N LYS A 382 -11.61 -3.71 7.85
CA LYS A 382 -12.63 -3.80 8.90
C LYS A 382 -12.03 -3.81 10.29
N THR A 383 -10.86 -4.42 10.48
CA THR A 383 -10.13 -4.45 11.77
C THR A 383 -9.75 -3.05 12.23
N VAL A 384 -9.19 -2.21 11.36
CA VAL A 384 -8.84 -0.82 11.74
C VAL A 384 -10.06 0.09 11.91
N GLN A 385 -11.15 -0.17 11.18
CA GLN A 385 -12.43 0.53 11.41
C GLN A 385 -13.04 0.14 12.76
N LEU A 386 -12.98 -1.13 13.14
CA LEU A 386 -13.39 -1.62 14.44
C LEU A 386 -12.49 -1.05 15.55
N LEU A 387 -11.17 -0.94 15.33
CA LEU A 387 -10.26 -0.29 16.26
C LEU A 387 -10.70 1.16 16.55
N TYR A 388 -11.01 1.94 15.52
CA TYR A 388 -11.54 3.29 15.67
C TYR A 388 -12.81 3.30 16.53
N ALA A 389 -13.76 2.41 16.24
CA ALA A 389 -14.99 2.30 17.02
C ALA A 389 -14.68 1.96 18.49
N LEU A 390 -13.82 0.98 18.78
CA LEU A 390 -13.48 0.61 20.15
C LEU A 390 -12.81 1.74 20.92
N LEU A 391 -11.88 2.49 20.31
CA LEU A 391 -11.23 3.62 20.97
C LEU A 391 -12.22 4.75 21.29
N LEU A 392 -13.17 4.99 20.39
CA LEU A 392 -14.25 5.97 20.60
C LEU A 392 -15.11 5.63 21.84
N HIS A 393 -15.25 4.34 22.15
CA HIS A 393 -16.02 3.86 23.31
C HIS A 393 -15.17 3.75 24.58
N ALA A 394 -13.91 3.36 24.44
CA ALA A 394 -13.00 3.15 25.56
C ALA A 394 -12.49 4.47 26.17
N GLU A 395 -12.42 5.54 25.39
CA GLU A 395 -11.99 6.87 25.84
C GLU A 395 -10.67 6.80 26.63
N ASP A 396 -10.61 7.34 27.84
CA ASP A 396 -9.41 7.41 28.69
C ASP A 396 -8.89 6.02 29.13
N HIS A 397 -9.73 4.99 29.11
CA HIS A 397 -9.35 3.62 29.43
C HIS A 397 -8.37 3.01 28.41
N CYS A 398 -8.21 3.64 27.24
CA CYS A 398 -7.17 3.29 26.27
C CYS A 398 -5.76 3.40 26.87
N THR A 399 -5.56 4.24 27.90
CA THR A 399 -4.27 4.47 28.56
C THR A 399 -3.60 3.18 29.05
N GLN A 400 -4.38 2.24 29.60
CA GLN A 400 -3.86 0.96 30.12
C GLN A 400 -3.33 0.03 29.02
N HIS A 401 -3.81 0.21 27.79
CA HIS A 401 -3.47 -0.63 26.64
C HIS A 401 -2.55 0.06 25.64
N LEU A 402 -2.03 1.23 25.98
CA LEU A 402 -1.33 2.12 25.05
C LEU A 402 -0.15 1.44 24.34
N GLN A 403 0.63 0.63 25.04
CA GLN A 403 1.77 -0.08 24.42
C GLN A 403 1.32 -1.05 23.32
N LEU A 404 0.26 -1.83 23.56
CA LEU A 404 -0.30 -2.74 22.56
C LEU A 404 -0.92 -1.96 21.40
N LEU A 405 -1.65 -0.88 21.70
CA LEU A 405 -2.26 0.00 20.70
C LEU A 405 -1.21 0.61 19.78
N LEU A 406 -0.15 1.22 20.32
CA LEU A 406 0.95 1.79 19.54
C LEU A 406 1.62 0.73 18.65
N SER A 407 1.94 -0.44 19.20
CA SER A 407 2.53 -1.53 18.40
C SER A 407 1.61 -2.03 17.27
N THR A 408 0.29 -1.91 17.44
CA THR A 408 -0.72 -2.27 16.44
C THR A 408 -0.83 -1.19 15.37
N LEU A 409 -0.86 0.09 15.79
CA LEU A 409 -0.88 1.23 14.89
C LEU A 409 0.37 1.27 14.01
N TYR A 410 1.56 1.02 14.58
CA TYR A 410 2.80 0.99 13.81
C TYR A 410 2.76 -0.06 12.69
N ARG A 411 2.28 -1.28 13.00
CA ARG A 411 2.16 -2.35 11.98
C ARG A 411 1.11 -2.04 10.92
N ALA A 412 -0.01 -1.43 11.30
CA ALA A 412 -1.06 -1.03 10.36
C ALA A 412 -0.64 0.14 9.45
N CYS A 413 0.22 1.03 9.96
CA CYS A 413 0.75 2.17 9.22
C CYS A 413 1.77 1.78 8.13
N THR A 414 2.33 0.56 8.18
CA THR A 414 3.20 0.01 7.13
C THR A 414 2.41 -0.70 6.02
N ASP A 415 1.08 -0.69 6.06
CA ASP A 415 0.24 -1.40 5.09
C ASP A 415 0.30 -0.72 3.70
N PRO A 416 0.38 -1.48 2.60
CA PRO A 416 0.30 -0.92 1.26
C PRO A 416 -1.07 -0.31 0.94
N GLU A 417 -2.14 -0.73 1.62
CA GLU A 417 -3.49 -0.24 1.37
C GLU A 417 -3.77 1.08 2.09
N ARG A 418 -4.03 2.12 1.31
CA ARG A 418 -4.25 3.49 1.82
C ARG A 418 -5.41 3.58 2.81
N ASP A 419 -6.46 2.78 2.62
CA ASP A 419 -7.63 2.79 3.51
C ASP A 419 -7.29 2.25 4.90
N VAL A 420 -6.39 1.27 5.00
CA VAL A 420 -5.90 0.74 6.28
C VAL A 420 -5.15 1.82 7.03
N VAL A 421 -4.18 2.47 6.36
CA VAL A 421 -3.38 3.55 6.94
C VAL A 421 -4.27 4.72 7.35
N THR A 422 -5.20 5.16 6.50
CA THR A 422 -6.08 6.30 6.79
C THR A 422 -6.96 6.06 8.02
N ASN A 423 -7.59 4.89 8.14
CA ASN A 423 -8.40 4.54 9.32
C ASN A 423 -7.54 4.31 10.58
N CYS A 424 -6.32 3.80 10.42
CA CYS A 424 -5.33 3.69 11.48
C CYS A 424 -4.96 5.08 12.04
N LEU A 425 -4.69 6.07 11.18
CA LEU A 425 -4.38 7.45 11.61
C LEU A 425 -5.56 8.13 12.31
N ARG A 426 -6.80 7.85 11.88
CA ARG A 426 -8.00 8.29 12.62
C ARG A 426 -8.05 7.71 14.03
N SER A 427 -7.66 6.44 14.19
CA SER A 427 -7.57 5.77 15.49
C SER A 427 -6.45 6.36 16.35
N ALA A 428 -5.29 6.65 15.76
CA ALA A 428 -4.19 7.34 16.43
C ALA A 428 -4.60 8.74 16.93
N LYS A 429 -5.37 9.49 16.13
CA LYS A 429 -5.93 10.79 16.53
C LYS A 429 -6.81 10.68 17.78
N LEU A 430 -7.65 9.65 17.91
CA LEU A 430 -8.43 9.41 19.12
C LEU A 430 -7.57 9.17 20.36
N LEU A 431 -6.42 8.52 20.22
CA LEU A 431 -5.49 8.37 21.35
C LEU A 431 -4.99 9.73 21.85
N GLY A 432 -4.73 10.67 20.95
CA GLY A 432 -4.37 12.05 21.31
C GLY A 432 -5.46 12.81 22.05
N THR A 433 -6.72 12.49 21.76
CA THR A 433 -7.89 13.09 22.42
C THR A 433 -8.12 12.52 23.81
N PHE A 434 -7.90 11.23 24.01
CA PHE A 434 -8.28 10.54 25.25
C PHE A 434 -7.13 10.23 26.21
N VAL A 435 -5.89 10.17 25.72
CA VAL A 435 -4.71 9.85 26.54
C VAL A 435 -3.92 11.12 26.79
N SER A 436 -3.46 11.33 28.03
CA SER A 436 -2.69 12.52 28.37
C SER A 436 -1.32 12.56 27.65
N PRO A 437 -0.85 13.75 27.23
CA PRO A 437 0.46 13.91 26.60
C PRO A 437 1.63 13.34 27.39
N GLU A 438 1.63 13.49 28.71
CA GLU A 438 2.68 12.95 29.57
C GLU A 438 2.89 11.45 29.37
N VAL A 439 1.79 10.69 29.24
CA VAL A 439 1.82 9.23 29.12
C VAL A 439 2.22 8.80 27.71
N PHE A 440 1.57 9.34 26.67
CA PHE A 440 1.87 8.90 25.31
C PHE A 440 3.23 9.36 24.82
N LEU A 441 3.71 10.55 25.22
CA LEU A 441 5.04 11.04 24.82
C LEU A 441 6.16 10.21 25.44
N LYS A 442 5.97 9.67 26.65
CA LYS A 442 6.95 8.77 27.28
C LYS A 442 7.19 7.51 26.46
N LEU A 443 6.20 7.03 25.73
CA LEU A 443 6.34 5.87 24.85
C LEU A 443 6.72 6.28 23.43
N LEU A 444 6.01 7.22 22.80
CA LEU A 444 6.22 7.61 21.40
C LEU A 444 7.62 8.14 21.14
N LEU A 445 8.13 9.03 22.00
CA LEU A 445 9.45 9.64 21.79
C LEU A 445 10.60 8.62 21.87
N VAL A 446 10.48 7.61 22.74
CA VAL A 446 11.48 6.52 22.83
C VAL A 446 11.53 5.67 21.54
N HIS A 447 10.38 5.48 20.88
CA HIS A 447 10.34 4.75 19.61
C HIS A 447 10.90 5.57 18.43
N LEU A 448 10.99 6.90 18.56
CA LEU A 448 11.69 7.74 17.57
C LEU A 448 13.20 7.62 17.70
N GLU A 449 13.72 7.50 18.92
CA GLU A 449 15.16 7.32 19.19
C GLU A 449 15.65 5.92 18.78
N THR A 450 14.75 4.93 18.71
CA THR A 450 15.07 3.54 18.35
C THR A 450 14.08 2.98 17.32
N PRO A 451 14.08 3.51 16.08
CA PRO A 451 13.07 3.14 15.10
C PRO A 451 13.26 1.70 14.58
N PRO A 452 12.19 1.02 14.14
CA PRO A 452 12.28 -0.28 13.50
C PRO A 452 13.03 -0.17 12.15
N SER A 453 14.01 -1.05 11.91
CA SER A 453 14.87 -1.01 10.71
C SER A 453 14.13 -1.12 9.38
N SER A 454 12.92 -1.68 9.34
CA SER A 454 12.14 -1.85 8.12
C SER A 454 11.31 -0.63 7.73
N SER A 455 10.93 0.24 8.67
CA SER A 455 10.02 1.36 8.42
C SER A 455 10.20 2.49 9.45
N PRO A 456 11.28 3.29 9.32
CA PRO A 456 11.64 4.29 10.32
C PRO A 456 10.67 5.49 10.37
N HIS A 457 9.90 5.76 9.31
CA HIS A 457 8.94 6.86 9.24
C HIS A 457 7.65 6.63 10.04
N THR A 458 7.35 5.37 10.39
CA THR A 458 6.09 4.97 11.02
C THR A 458 5.85 5.61 12.39
N PRO A 459 6.82 5.67 13.32
CA PRO A 459 6.61 6.33 14.60
C PRO A 459 6.35 7.84 14.46
N LEU A 460 6.99 8.52 13.49
CA LEU A 460 6.70 9.94 13.18
C LEU A 460 5.26 10.12 12.69
N MET A 461 4.82 9.25 11.77
CA MET A 461 3.47 9.28 11.22
C MET A 461 2.40 9.11 12.31
N VAL A 462 2.60 8.16 13.23
CA VAL A 462 1.70 7.98 14.38
C VAL A 462 1.79 9.14 15.36
N LEU A 463 2.99 9.67 15.63
CA LEU A 463 3.16 10.85 16.49
C LEU A 463 2.38 12.05 15.94
N ALA A 464 2.52 12.38 14.65
CA ALA A 464 1.79 13.48 14.03
C ALA A 464 0.27 13.33 14.21
N ALA A 465 -0.27 12.13 13.99
CA ALA A 465 -1.69 11.87 14.16
C ALA A 465 -2.16 11.98 15.62
N VAL A 466 -1.39 11.45 16.59
CA VAL A 466 -1.68 11.55 18.03
C VAL A 466 -1.62 13.02 18.48
N LEU A 467 -0.58 13.77 18.09
CA LEU A 467 -0.49 15.21 18.39
C LEU A 467 -1.69 15.96 17.81
N GLY A 468 -2.11 15.63 16.58
CA GLY A 468 -3.25 16.24 15.89
C GLY A 468 -4.59 16.03 16.60
N GLY A 469 -4.69 15.07 17.52
CA GLY A 469 -5.88 14.80 18.33
C GLY A 469 -5.88 15.47 19.70
N CYS A 470 -4.80 16.15 20.08
CA CYS A 470 -4.61 16.76 21.39
C CYS A 470 -4.86 18.27 21.37
N SER A 471 -5.20 18.86 22.51
CA SER A 471 -5.40 20.31 22.65
C SER A 471 -4.07 21.02 22.83
N GLY A 472 -3.94 22.21 22.23
CA GLY A 472 -2.75 23.05 22.38
C GLY A 472 -2.37 23.33 23.84
N ASP A 473 -3.38 23.55 24.70
CA ASP A 473 -3.17 23.83 26.14
C ASP A 473 -2.50 22.67 26.89
N LEU A 474 -2.90 21.43 26.60
CA LEU A 474 -2.30 20.23 27.20
C LEU A 474 -0.92 19.90 26.60
N LEU A 475 -0.66 20.29 25.36
CA LEU A 475 0.64 20.10 24.71
C LEU A 475 1.70 21.12 25.14
N LYS A 476 1.28 22.35 25.49
CA LYS A 476 2.14 23.47 25.91
C LYS A 476 3.28 23.08 26.86
N PRO A 477 3.06 22.38 27.99
CA PRO A 477 4.14 22.02 28.91
C PRO A 477 5.16 21.01 28.33
N HIS A 478 4.82 20.35 27.23
CA HIS A 478 5.64 19.31 26.61
C HIS A 478 6.29 19.73 25.29
N LEU A 479 5.98 20.93 24.77
CA LEU A 479 6.50 21.43 23.50
C LEU A 479 8.01 21.34 23.40
N GLN A 480 8.73 21.77 24.45
CA GLN A 480 10.19 21.74 24.50
C GLN A 480 10.71 20.32 24.31
N LYS A 481 10.15 19.35 25.04
CA LYS A 481 10.55 17.94 24.96
C LYS A 481 10.31 17.35 23.57
N ILE A 482 9.16 17.65 22.95
CA ILE A 482 8.83 17.18 21.60
C ILE A 482 9.83 17.76 20.59
N ALA A 483 10.03 19.08 20.63
CA ALA A 483 10.88 19.78 19.70
C ALA A 483 12.35 19.35 19.82
N ASP A 484 12.85 19.15 21.04
CA ASP A 484 14.21 18.66 21.27
C ASP A 484 14.41 17.25 20.70
N THR A 485 13.43 16.34 20.86
CA THR A 485 13.48 15.00 20.22
C THR A 485 13.46 15.10 18.70
N LEU A 486 12.61 15.94 18.11
CA LEU A 486 12.52 16.08 16.64
C LEU A 486 13.81 16.62 16.02
N VAL A 487 14.60 17.40 16.76
CA VAL A 487 15.88 17.99 16.29
C VAL A 487 17.08 17.05 16.49
N GLN A 488 16.95 15.99 17.31
CA GLN A 488 18.04 15.04 17.52
C GLN A 488 18.59 14.54 16.18
N PRO A 489 19.93 14.45 16.00
CA PRO A 489 20.52 14.04 14.72
C PRO A 489 19.98 12.71 14.19
N ASP A 490 19.78 11.75 15.10
CA ASP A 490 19.26 10.41 14.76
C ASP A 490 17.79 10.44 14.31
N VAL A 491 17.01 11.48 14.65
CA VAL A 491 15.61 11.63 14.23
C VAL A 491 15.49 12.58 13.04
N CYS A 492 16.18 13.71 13.09
CA CYS A 492 16.07 14.79 12.10
C CYS A 492 16.85 14.50 10.81
N GLN A 493 17.95 13.74 10.90
CA GLN A 493 18.90 13.53 9.79
C GLN A 493 18.93 12.07 9.31
N GLU A 494 18.04 11.20 9.81
CA GLU A 494 17.94 9.82 9.36
C GLU A 494 17.20 9.70 8.01
N TYR A 495 17.91 9.11 7.03
CA TYR A 495 17.50 8.63 5.70
C TYR A 495 16.98 9.65 4.66
N GLN A 496 17.53 9.55 3.44
CA GLN A 496 17.14 10.27 2.21
C GLN A 496 15.78 9.82 1.64
N GLN A 497 14.81 9.45 2.48
CA GLN A 497 13.49 8.99 2.05
C GLN A 497 12.48 10.13 2.12
N SER A 498 11.83 10.46 0.99
CA SER A 498 10.83 11.54 0.93
C SER A 498 9.66 11.34 1.89
N VAL A 499 9.21 10.09 2.07
CA VAL A 499 8.16 9.73 3.03
C VAL A 499 8.55 10.11 4.46
N TYR A 500 9.79 9.86 4.88
CA TYR A 500 10.24 10.19 6.23
C TYR A 500 10.21 11.71 6.48
N LEU A 501 10.73 12.48 5.53
CA LEU A 501 10.74 13.93 5.60
C LEU A 501 9.32 14.54 5.59
N ASP A 502 8.37 13.96 4.83
CA ASP A 502 6.96 14.37 4.84
C ASP A 502 6.28 14.09 6.20
N GLN A 503 6.62 12.99 6.88
CA GLN A 503 6.11 12.72 8.23
C GLN A 503 6.74 13.61 9.30
N LEU A 504 8.04 13.93 9.16
CA LEU A 504 8.71 14.88 10.02
C LEU A 504 8.10 16.29 9.89
N LEU A 505 7.82 16.71 8.65
CA LEU A 505 7.12 17.97 8.36
C LEU A 505 5.69 17.96 8.93
N SER A 506 4.97 16.85 8.81
CA SER A 506 3.62 16.69 9.36
C SER A 506 3.58 16.90 10.89
N CYS A 507 4.60 16.46 11.63
CA CYS A 507 4.74 16.76 13.06
C CYS A 507 4.85 18.27 13.32
N VAL A 508 5.67 18.99 12.52
CA VAL A 508 5.84 20.45 12.65
C VAL A 508 4.54 21.19 12.34
N ASP A 509 3.86 20.83 11.25
CA ASP A 509 2.60 21.45 10.83
C ASP A 509 1.51 21.30 11.89
N VAL A 510 1.41 20.11 12.49
CA VAL A 510 0.47 19.85 13.58
C VAL A 510 0.77 20.75 14.77
N LEU A 511 2.02 20.88 15.19
CA LEU A 511 2.41 21.75 16.31
C LEU A 511 2.10 23.22 16.02
N LEU A 512 2.43 23.71 14.82
CA LEU A 512 2.14 25.09 14.40
C LEU A 512 0.65 25.39 14.39
N SER A 513 -0.17 24.42 13.94
CA SER A 513 -1.62 24.59 13.86
C SER A 513 -2.32 24.56 15.23
N LEU A 514 -1.80 23.79 16.19
CA LEU A 514 -2.45 23.56 17.49
C LEU A 514 -1.98 24.51 18.59
N CYS A 515 -0.68 24.83 18.61
CA CYS A 515 -0.08 25.60 19.70
C CYS A 515 0.11 27.08 19.36
N GLU A 516 -0.03 27.46 18.08
CA GLU A 516 0.10 28.83 17.59
C GLU A 516 1.23 29.58 18.34
N LYS A 517 0.91 30.68 19.05
CA LYS A 517 1.88 31.55 19.72
C LYS A 517 2.80 30.84 20.72
N ASP A 518 2.41 29.68 21.25
CA ASP A 518 3.27 28.92 22.16
C ASP A 518 4.47 28.29 21.43
N CYS A 519 4.41 28.12 20.11
CA CYS A 519 5.53 27.71 19.26
C CYS A 519 6.70 28.72 19.27
N CYS A 520 6.50 29.97 19.72
CA CYS A 520 7.59 30.93 19.92
C CYS A 520 8.71 30.37 20.80
N SER A 521 8.36 29.57 21.82
CA SER A 521 9.31 28.97 22.76
C SER A 521 10.23 27.93 22.13
N ILE A 522 9.76 27.25 21.08
CA ILE A 522 10.47 26.19 20.35
C ILE A 522 10.80 26.58 18.91
N SER A 523 10.76 27.88 18.60
CA SER A 523 10.89 28.35 17.22
C SER A 523 12.23 27.96 16.59
N LEU A 524 13.31 27.92 17.38
CA LEU A 524 14.63 27.53 16.88
C LEU A 524 14.61 26.07 16.41
N GLN A 525 14.07 25.18 17.24
CA GLN A 525 13.98 23.75 16.97
C GLN A 525 13.12 23.47 15.74
N LEU A 526 11.94 24.08 15.66
CA LEU A 526 11.07 23.93 14.48
C LEU A 526 11.75 24.44 13.21
N LEU A 527 12.46 25.56 13.29
CA LEU A 527 13.22 26.10 12.17
C LEU A 527 14.36 25.15 11.74
N GLN A 528 15.07 24.51 12.69
CA GLN A 528 16.11 23.51 12.38
C GLN A 528 15.53 22.29 11.64
N VAL A 529 14.35 21.81 12.05
CA VAL A 529 13.66 20.72 11.35
C VAL A 529 13.26 21.15 9.94
N LEU A 530 12.64 22.33 9.79
CA LEU A 530 12.20 22.85 8.49
C LEU A 530 13.37 23.08 7.53
N VAL A 531 14.47 23.64 8.01
CA VAL A 531 15.73 23.79 7.24
C VAL A 531 16.24 22.41 6.81
N THR A 532 16.16 21.41 7.69
CA THR A 532 16.59 20.05 7.35
C THR A 532 15.71 19.44 6.24
N VAL A 533 14.38 19.54 6.36
CA VAL A 533 13.45 19.07 5.33
C VAL A 533 13.70 19.78 3.99
N GLN A 534 13.83 21.11 3.98
CA GLN A 534 14.13 21.87 2.76
C GLN A 534 15.47 21.48 2.15
N SER A 535 16.48 21.21 2.98
CA SER A 535 17.83 20.89 2.52
C SER A 535 17.98 19.47 1.96
N LEU A 536 17.20 18.51 2.48
CA LEU A 536 17.30 17.10 2.13
C LEU A 536 16.19 16.61 1.18
N SER A 537 15.14 17.39 0.99
CA SER A 537 14.04 17.06 0.08
C SER A 537 14.52 17.02 -1.37
N THR A 538 14.10 15.98 -2.09
CA THR A 538 14.34 15.80 -3.53
C THR A 538 13.09 16.06 -4.36
N GLU A 539 11.93 16.17 -3.70
CA GLU A 539 10.62 16.39 -4.31
C GLU A 539 10.22 17.87 -4.15
N PRO A 540 9.93 18.60 -5.25
CA PRO A 540 9.55 20.01 -5.18
C PRO A 540 8.34 20.28 -4.28
N GLN A 541 7.35 19.38 -4.31
CA GLN A 541 6.12 19.53 -3.53
C GLN A 541 6.39 19.56 -2.01
N LEU A 542 7.35 18.76 -1.54
CA LEU A 542 7.70 18.71 -0.13
C LEU A 542 8.48 19.95 0.31
N THR A 543 9.35 20.46 -0.56
CA THR A 543 10.05 21.73 -0.33
C THR A 543 9.07 22.90 -0.25
N ASP A 544 8.10 22.96 -1.17
CA ASP A 544 7.04 23.98 -1.17
C ASP A 544 6.19 23.94 0.11
N LYS A 545 5.82 22.73 0.59
CA LYS A 545 5.12 22.57 1.87
C LYS A 545 5.97 23.09 3.02
N ALA A 546 7.26 22.73 3.08
CA ALA A 546 8.15 23.18 4.16
C ALA A 546 8.32 24.71 4.17
N GLU A 547 8.39 25.36 3.00
CA GLU A 547 8.37 26.82 2.89
C GLU A 547 7.07 27.43 3.43
N GLN A 548 5.91 26.83 3.15
CA GLN A 548 4.63 27.27 3.72
C GLN A 548 4.61 27.15 5.25
N SER A 549 5.22 26.10 5.81
CA SER A 549 5.36 25.91 7.25
C SER A 549 6.30 26.95 7.88
N VAL A 550 7.39 27.33 7.20
CA VAL A 550 8.27 28.45 7.62
C VAL A 550 7.49 29.77 7.65
N VAL A 551 6.69 30.05 6.62
CA VAL A 551 5.80 31.23 6.59
C VAL A 551 4.80 31.20 7.73
N SER A 552 4.26 30.03 8.06
CA SER A 552 3.32 29.86 9.18
C SER A 552 4.00 30.10 10.53
N LEU A 553 5.22 29.58 10.72
CA LEU A 553 6.04 29.84 11.91
C LEU A 553 6.40 31.33 12.08
N CYS A 554 6.68 32.03 10.97
CA CYS A 554 6.90 33.47 10.95
C CYS A 554 5.65 34.26 11.39
N LYS A 555 4.48 33.92 10.83
CA LYS A 555 3.19 34.54 11.18
C LYS A 555 2.81 34.34 12.64
N VAL A 556 2.99 33.12 13.15
CA VAL A 556 2.68 32.74 14.53
C VAL A 556 3.52 33.53 15.54
N GLN A 557 4.76 33.87 15.18
CA GLN A 557 5.65 34.72 15.98
C GLN A 557 5.39 36.22 15.85
N GLY A 558 4.52 36.63 14.92
CA GLY A 558 4.24 38.05 14.66
C GLY A 558 5.40 38.80 13.98
N LEU A 559 6.26 38.09 13.24
CA LEU A 559 7.35 38.69 12.48
C LEU A 559 6.86 39.21 11.12
N ALA A 560 7.51 40.25 10.60
CA ALA A 560 7.11 40.90 9.35
C ALA A 560 7.54 40.11 8.11
N THR A 561 8.73 39.51 8.14
CA THR A 561 9.30 38.75 7.03
C THR A 561 9.93 37.43 7.50
N VAL A 562 10.05 36.47 6.57
CA VAL A 562 10.77 35.21 6.82
C VAL A 562 12.25 35.49 7.12
N ALA A 563 12.86 36.49 6.47
CA ALA A 563 14.24 36.89 6.77
C ALA A 563 14.43 37.29 8.24
N ASP A 564 13.45 37.95 8.86
CA ASP A 564 13.51 38.31 10.29
C ASP A 564 13.53 37.08 11.20
N LEU A 565 12.84 36.00 10.81
CA LEU A 565 12.87 34.72 11.54
C LEU A 565 14.27 34.08 11.53
N TYR A 566 14.92 34.05 10.36
CA TYR A 566 16.29 33.53 10.26
C TYR A 566 17.30 34.44 10.99
N ARG A 567 17.13 35.76 10.93
CA ARG A 567 17.99 36.71 11.66
C ARG A 567 17.88 36.54 13.18
N GLN A 568 16.68 36.33 13.71
CA GLN A 568 16.44 36.13 15.14
C GLN A 568 17.22 34.94 15.71
N HIS A 569 17.38 33.87 14.92
CA HIS A 569 18.00 32.61 15.32
C HIS A 569 19.39 32.38 14.71
N MET A 570 19.97 33.38 14.04
CA MET A 570 21.17 33.23 13.21
C MET A 570 22.37 32.69 14.01
N ASP A 571 22.63 33.26 15.19
CA ASP A 571 23.77 32.86 16.02
C ASP A 571 23.66 31.38 16.44
N GLN A 572 22.48 30.93 16.86
CA GLN A 572 22.27 29.53 17.24
C GLN A 572 22.33 28.59 16.03
N LEU A 573 21.81 28.99 14.87
CA LEU A 573 21.87 28.20 13.64
C LEU A 573 23.31 28.01 13.16
N LEU A 574 24.13 29.07 13.20
CA LEU A 574 25.55 28.98 12.85
C LEU A 574 26.33 28.15 13.87
N GLN A 575 26.02 28.28 15.17
CA GLN A 575 26.64 27.47 16.20
C GLN A 575 26.31 25.98 16.02
N TRP A 576 25.03 25.66 15.75
CA TRP A 576 24.56 24.31 15.45
C TRP A 576 25.33 23.66 14.30
N LEU A 577 25.58 24.42 13.23
CA LEU A 577 26.33 23.96 12.07
C LEU A 577 27.85 23.89 12.33
N SER A 578 28.41 24.87 13.02
CA SER A 578 29.85 24.98 13.29
C SER A 578 30.43 23.79 14.06
N ALA A 579 29.60 23.12 14.88
CA ALA A 579 30.00 21.97 15.70
C ALA A 579 30.57 20.80 14.85
N SER A 580 30.14 20.67 13.59
CA SER A 580 30.59 19.62 12.68
C SER A 580 31.43 20.14 11.52
N GLN A 581 31.71 21.45 11.45
CA GLN A 581 32.36 22.12 10.30
C GLN A 581 33.62 21.42 9.80
N LYS A 582 34.44 20.90 10.72
CA LYS A 582 35.73 20.26 10.41
C LYS A 582 35.60 18.92 9.67
N THR A 583 34.42 18.30 9.69
CA THR A 583 34.14 17.01 9.03
C THR A 583 33.27 17.17 7.78
N TRP A 584 32.97 18.41 7.40
CA TRP A 584 32.12 18.70 6.25
C TRP A 584 32.79 18.34 4.93
N THR A 585 31.97 17.86 4.02
CA THR A 585 32.31 17.56 2.63
C THR A 585 31.18 18.04 1.73
N SER A 586 31.35 17.93 0.40
CA SER A 586 30.30 18.27 -0.58
C SER A 586 28.97 17.55 -0.35
N TYR A 587 28.98 16.40 0.34
CA TYR A 587 27.81 15.55 0.60
C TYR A 587 27.26 15.65 2.03
N THR A 588 27.80 16.54 2.86
CA THR A 588 27.41 16.64 4.28
C THR A 588 26.10 17.43 4.39
N PRO A 589 25.02 16.88 5.00
CA PRO A 589 23.72 17.55 5.16
C PRO A 589 23.82 19.00 5.68
N GLN A 590 24.74 19.21 6.61
CA GLN A 590 25.00 20.50 7.25
C GLN A 590 25.44 21.60 6.27
N ARG A 591 26.07 21.23 5.14
CA ARG A 591 26.38 22.17 4.06
C ARG A 591 25.12 22.63 3.32
N LEU A 592 24.21 21.71 3.02
CA LEU A 592 22.93 22.03 2.34
C LEU A 592 22.04 22.87 3.27
N GLN A 593 22.02 22.54 4.56
CA GLN A 593 21.35 23.33 5.60
C GLN A 593 21.91 24.77 5.64
N LEU A 594 23.24 24.95 5.58
CA LEU A 594 23.87 26.28 5.51
C LEU A 594 23.41 27.07 4.28
N GLN A 595 23.30 26.42 3.12
CA GLN A 595 22.84 27.05 1.88
C GLN A 595 21.39 27.53 2.00
N VAL A 596 20.50 26.73 2.58
CA VAL A 596 19.10 27.14 2.84
C VAL A 596 19.07 28.37 3.75
N ILE A 597 19.83 28.35 4.86
CA ILE A 597 19.90 29.47 5.81
C ILE A 597 20.43 30.75 5.13
N ALA A 598 21.47 30.64 4.31
CA ALA A 598 22.02 31.79 3.58
C ALA A 598 21.03 32.36 2.57
N THR A 599 20.29 31.50 1.86
CA THR A 599 19.32 31.92 0.84
C THR A 599 18.11 32.62 1.48
N GLN A 600 17.60 32.08 2.58
CA GLN A 600 16.36 32.56 3.21
C GLN A 600 16.55 33.77 4.15
N SER A 601 17.78 34.04 4.57
CA SER A 601 18.09 35.18 5.46
C SER A 601 18.35 36.51 4.74
N GLU A 602 18.35 36.50 3.41
CA GLU A 602 18.67 37.66 2.54
C GLU A 602 20.03 38.32 2.85
N THR A 603 20.91 37.61 3.55
CA THR A 603 22.28 38.08 3.81
C THR A 603 23.19 37.60 2.69
N ASP A 604 24.15 38.43 2.28
CA ASP A 604 25.16 38.03 1.29
C ASP A 604 25.83 36.73 1.77
N GLY A 605 25.55 35.61 1.10
CA GLY A 605 26.10 34.30 1.48
C GLY A 605 27.63 34.32 1.57
N CYS A 606 28.27 35.19 0.78
CA CYS A 606 29.71 35.48 0.84
C CYS A 606 30.18 36.06 2.19
N ALA A 607 29.39 36.93 2.84
CA ALA A 607 29.75 37.53 4.13
C ALA A 607 29.67 36.50 5.28
N LEU A 608 28.66 35.63 5.28
CA LEU A 608 28.50 34.53 6.23
C LEU A 608 29.58 33.47 6.10
N LEU A 609 29.90 33.07 4.86
CA LEU A 609 31.00 32.15 4.55
C LEU A 609 32.36 32.74 4.97
N SER A 610 32.55 34.07 4.85
CA SER A 610 33.78 34.75 5.30
C SER A 610 33.97 34.72 6.82
N ASN A 611 32.90 34.86 7.61
CA ASN A 611 32.96 34.78 9.09
C ASN A 611 33.21 33.36 9.61
N LEU A 612 32.86 32.32 8.84
CA LEU A 612 33.15 30.92 9.15
C LEU A 612 34.48 30.42 8.56
N GLY A 613 35.26 31.29 7.91
CA GLY A 613 36.58 30.96 7.37
C GLY A 613 36.59 30.25 6.01
N PHE A 614 35.48 30.30 5.25
CA PHE A 614 35.38 29.72 3.91
C PHE A 614 35.26 30.80 2.84
N CYS A 615 36.34 31.05 2.11
CA CYS A 615 36.25 31.69 0.81
C CYS A 615 36.04 30.60 -0.26
N ASN A 616 35.03 30.79 -1.12
CA ASN A 616 34.81 30.12 -2.42
C ASN A 616 34.27 28.68 -2.43
N ILE A 617 32.94 28.49 -2.37
CA ILE A 617 32.29 27.36 -3.05
C ILE A 617 30.87 27.76 -3.53
N PRO A 618 30.52 27.68 -4.84
CA PRO A 618 29.15 27.90 -5.31
C PRO A 618 28.25 26.66 -5.09
N ALA A 619 26.95 26.94 -5.10
CA ALA A 619 25.82 26.03 -4.89
C ALA A 619 25.46 25.21 -6.14
N GLN A 620 25.23 23.90 -6.01
CA GLN A 620 24.23 23.16 -6.80
C GLN A 620 24.01 21.71 -6.30
N ASN A 621 22.74 21.29 -6.43
CA ASN A 621 22.16 19.98 -6.12
C ASN A 621 22.83 18.81 -6.85
N ASN A 622 23.12 17.71 -6.16
CA ASN A 622 22.57 16.37 -6.47
C ASN A 622 23.14 15.27 -5.57
N MET A 623 22.32 14.23 -5.42
CA MET A 623 22.44 13.09 -4.54
C MET A 623 23.57 12.09 -4.90
N LEU A 624 24.00 11.33 -3.88
CA LEU A 624 24.61 9.96 -3.88
C LEU A 624 26.16 9.82 -3.95
N PRO A 625 26.73 8.66 -3.52
CA PRO A 625 27.45 8.45 -2.26
C PRO A 625 28.99 8.43 -2.41
N LYS A 626 29.71 8.68 -1.30
CA LYS A 626 31.18 8.67 -1.24
C LYS A 626 31.81 7.28 -1.34
N HIS A 627 32.92 7.22 -2.07
CA HIS A 627 34.00 6.27 -1.84
C HIS A 627 34.65 6.46 -0.46
N MET A 628 34.84 5.33 0.20
CA MET A 628 35.55 5.14 1.46
C MET A 628 37.06 5.32 1.24
N HIS A 629 37.61 6.49 1.57
CA HIS A 629 39.05 6.63 1.83
C HIS A 629 39.30 6.57 3.33
N LEU A 630 39.78 5.41 3.80
CA LEU A 630 40.52 5.34 5.05
C LEU A 630 41.73 6.26 4.92
N GLY A 631 41.76 7.31 5.73
CA GLY A 631 42.88 8.22 5.83
C GLY A 631 44.11 7.49 6.39
N LEU A 632 45.14 7.40 5.56
CA LEU A 632 46.54 7.34 6.00
C LEU A 632 47.31 8.30 5.09
N ASN A 633 47.37 9.57 5.51
CA ASN A 633 48.37 10.50 5.03
C ASN A 633 49.73 9.99 5.52
N LEU A 634 50.62 9.61 4.61
CA LEU A 634 52.06 9.53 4.84
C LEU A 634 52.79 9.62 3.49
N GLU A 635 53.89 10.37 3.54
CA GLU A 635 54.74 10.84 2.45
C GLU A 635 55.38 9.72 1.60
N PHE A 636 55.98 10.14 0.49
CA PHE A 636 56.93 9.42 -0.39
C PHE A 636 56.35 8.54 -1.52
N GLN A 637 56.55 9.04 -2.75
CA GLN A 637 56.34 8.43 -4.07
C GLN A 637 56.86 6.98 -4.25
N GLN A 638 57.64 6.42 -3.31
CA GLN A 638 58.11 5.02 -3.31
C GLN A 638 57.31 4.08 -2.37
N GLN A 639 56.60 4.57 -1.36
CA GLN A 639 55.89 3.73 -0.38
C GLN A 639 54.48 3.29 -0.82
N GLY A 640 53.83 4.04 -1.72
CA GLY A 640 52.46 3.73 -2.19
C GLY A 640 52.33 2.37 -2.89
N THR A 641 53.37 1.93 -3.60
CA THR A 641 53.43 0.59 -4.21
C THR A 641 53.47 -0.49 -3.14
N VAL A 642 54.29 -0.31 -2.10
CA VAL A 642 54.44 -1.28 -1.00
C VAL A 642 53.13 -1.46 -0.23
N ILE A 643 52.41 -0.36 0.05
CA ILE A 643 51.11 -0.41 0.75
C ILE A 643 50.05 -1.15 -0.08
N ARG A 644 49.95 -0.85 -1.39
CA ARG A 644 48.99 -1.49 -2.31
C ARG A 644 49.20 -3.00 -2.41
N TRP A 645 50.45 -3.44 -2.57
CA TRP A 645 50.77 -4.86 -2.68
C TRP A 645 50.73 -5.59 -1.33
N SER A 646 50.93 -4.87 -0.21
CA SER A 646 50.66 -5.39 1.13
C SER A 646 49.18 -5.73 1.33
N THR A 647 48.26 -4.90 0.82
CA THR A 647 46.81 -5.20 0.87
C THR A 647 46.44 -6.41 0.00
N VAL A 648 46.98 -6.49 -1.23
CA VAL A 648 46.76 -7.65 -2.11
C VAL A 648 47.30 -8.93 -1.46
N PHE A 649 48.50 -8.86 -0.87
CA PHE A 649 49.09 -9.96 -0.14
C PHE A 649 48.21 -10.42 1.03
N LEU A 650 47.69 -9.50 1.84
CA LEU A 650 46.79 -9.83 2.96
C LEU A 650 45.49 -10.48 2.49
N LEU A 651 44.88 -9.99 1.40
CA LEU A 651 43.68 -10.59 0.83
C LEU A 651 43.91 -12.01 0.32
N VAL A 652 45.02 -12.23 -0.40
CA VAL A 652 45.38 -13.57 -0.86
C VAL A 652 45.77 -14.47 0.31
N LEU A 653 46.40 -13.92 1.36
CA LEU A 653 46.71 -14.65 2.59
C LEU A 653 45.45 -15.14 3.31
N PHE A 654 44.41 -14.32 3.40
CA PHE A 654 43.12 -14.72 3.97
C PHE A 654 42.46 -15.85 3.17
N GLY A 655 42.51 -15.78 1.83
CA GLY A 655 41.92 -16.79 0.95
C GLY A 655 42.70 -18.11 0.91
N THR A 656 44.03 -18.03 0.75
CA THR A 656 44.90 -19.21 0.61
C THR A 656 45.32 -19.82 1.94
N ARG A 657 45.19 -19.06 3.05
CA ARG A 657 45.69 -19.41 4.39
C ARG A 657 47.16 -19.84 4.42
N SER A 658 47.96 -19.41 3.44
CA SER A 658 49.37 -19.78 3.28
C SER A 658 50.19 -18.55 2.93
N ALA A 659 51.16 -18.21 3.78
CA ALA A 659 52.08 -17.09 3.52
C ALA A 659 52.92 -17.31 2.25
N ILE A 660 53.35 -18.54 2.00
CA ILE A 660 54.13 -18.89 0.80
C ILE A 660 53.25 -18.78 -0.45
N GLY A 661 52.01 -19.30 -0.38
CA GLY A 661 51.04 -19.19 -1.47
C GLY A 661 50.67 -17.74 -1.78
N ALA A 662 50.42 -16.94 -0.74
CA ALA A 662 50.11 -15.52 -0.87
C ALA A 662 51.29 -14.72 -1.48
N SER A 663 52.52 -14.99 -1.06
CA SER A 663 53.71 -14.36 -1.63
C SER A 663 53.88 -14.72 -3.11
N ALA A 664 53.76 -16.01 -3.46
CA ALA A 664 53.92 -16.48 -4.83
C ALA A 664 52.85 -15.88 -5.77
N VAL A 665 51.59 -15.85 -5.35
CA VAL A 665 50.48 -15.28 -6.13
C VAL A 665 50.62 -13.77 -6.25
N THR A 666 50.91 -13.05 -5.16
CA THR A 666 51.08 -11.59 -5.18
C THR A 666 52.25 -11.18 -6.07
N ALA A 667 53.39 -11.89 -5.98
CA ALA A 667 54.53 -11.68 -6.87
C ALA A 667 54.19 -11.99 -8.33
N SER A 668 53.43 -13.06 -8.60
CA SER A 668 53.00 -13.40 -9.95
C SER A 668 52.09 -12.33 -10.56
N ILE A 669 51.13 -11.80 -9.79
CA ILE A 669 50.24 -10.72 -10.21
C ILE A 669 51.04 -9.42 -10.44
N TYR A 670 52.01 -9.12 -9.58
CA TYR A 670 52.91 -7.97 -9.75
C TYR A 670 53.73 -8.09 -11.04
N VAL A 671 54.41 -9.24 -11.24
CA VAL A 671 55.20 -9.51 -12.45
C VAL A 671 54.31 -9.44 -13.68
N PHE A 672 53.10 -9.99 -13.64
CA PHE A 672 52.14 -9.90 -14.73
C PHE A 672 51.81 -8.44 -15.06
N ILE A 673 51.43 -7.62 -14.09
CA ILE A 673 51.11 -6.20 -14.34
C ILE A 673 52.33 -5.44 -14.87
N VAL A 674 53.54 -5.70 -14.36
CA VAL A 674 54.76 -5.06 -14.84
C VAL A 674 55.13 -5.51 -16.26
N MET A 675 54.89 -6.77 -16.63
CA MET A 675 55.16 -7.31 -17.96
C MET A 675 54.17 -6.82 -19.02
N PHE A 676 52.89 -6.64 -18.64
CA PHE A 676 51.81 -6.31 -19.57
C PHE A 676 51.39 -4.84 -19.55
N ARG A 677 52.05 -3.99 -18.74
CA ARG A 677 51.78 -2.54 -18.75
C ARG A 677 52.46 -1.83 -19.91
N PHE A 678 51.84 -0.74 -20.35
CA PHE A 678 52.47 0.22 -21.27
C PHE A 678 53.03 1.41 -20.49
N PRO A 679 54.26 1.88 -20.80
CA PRO A 679 54.73 3.14 -20.27
C PRO A 679 53.86 4.29 -20.78
N GLN A 680 53.73 5.35 -19.98
CA GLN A 680 53.11 6.59 -20.43
C GLN A 680 53.95 7.22 -21.55
N VAL A 681 53.30 7.93 -22.47
CA VAL A 681 54.01 8.77 -23.44
C VAL A 681 54.78 9.88 -22.71
N PRO A 682 55.85 10.44 -23.30
CA PRO A 682 56.62 11.52 -22.68
C PRO A 682 55.73 12.70 -22.25
N ALA A 683 55.93 13.19 -21.04
CA ALA A 683 55.10 14.25 -20.45
C ALA A 683 55.01 15.51 -21.33
N ASN A 684 56.09 15.86 -22.05
CA ASN A 684 56.10 17.00 -22.97
C ASN A 684 55.13 16.81 -24.15
N GLN A 685 55.05 15.59 -24.69
CA GLN A 685 54.13 15.25 -25.78
C GLN A 685 52.68 15.28 -25.27
N ALA A 686 52.42 14.67 -24.12
CA ALA A 686 51.09 14.69 -23.49
C ALA A 686 50.62 16.13 -23.20
N SER A 687 51.48 16.94 -22.58
CA SER A 687 51.17 18.34 -22.26
C SER A 687 50.92 19.17 -23.52
N GLN A 688 51.65 18.92 -24.62
CA GLN A 688 51.44 19.62 -25.89
C GLN A 688 50.06 19.34 -26.49
N VAL A 689 49.59 18.08 -26.40
CA VAL A 689 48.25 17.69 -26.87
C VAL A 689 47.16 18.29 -25.98
N LEU A 690 47.32 18.18 -24.67
CA LEU A 690 46.31 18.54 -23.68
C LEU A 690 46.24 20.06 -23.41
N ARG A 691 47.32 20.79 -23.71
CA ARG A 691 47.48 22.25 -23.57
C ARG A 691 48.15 22.87 -24.80
N PRO A 692 47.45 22.95 -25.94
CA PRO A 692 48.02 23.49 -27.17
C PRO A 692 48.31 25.00 -27.02
N THR A 693 49.53 25.43 -27.33
CA THR A 693 50.04 26.80 -27.12
C THR A 693 49.69 27.80 -28.25
N GLY A 694 48.85 27.41 -29.22
CA GLY A 694 48.75 28.05 -30.55
C GLY A 694 47.60 29.03 -30.82
N LEU A 695 46.61 29.20 -29.92
CA LEU A 695 45.52 30.17 -30.10
C LEU A 695 45.62 31.28 -29.04
N ALA A 696 45.32 32.53 -29.46
CA ALA A 696 45.63 33.80 -28.78
C ALA A 696 44.93 34.08 -27.44
N SER A 697 44.85 33.10 -26.54
CA SER A 697 44.33 33.22 -25.20
C SER A 697 45.27 32.48 -24.25
N ALA A 698 45.82 33.18 -23.25
CA ALA A 698 46.57 32.59 -22.14
C ALA A 698 45.67 31.76 -21.19
N GLY A 699 44.54 31.26 -21.69
CA GLY A 699 43.49 30.58 -20.95
C GLY A 699 43.59 29.07 -21.00
N VAL A 700 42.73 28.44 -20.20
CA VAL A 700 42.60 26.99 -20.10
C VAL A 700 42.02 26.39 -21.40
N PRO A 701 42.51 25.24 -21.89
CA PRO A 701 42.00 24.60 -23.10
C PRO A 701 40.51 24.23 -22.99
N VAL A 702 39.75 24.56 -24.02
CA VAL A 702 38.29 24.32 -24.12
C VAL A 702 38.03 23.40 -25.31
N VAL A 703 37.45 22.24 -25.04
CA VAL A 703 37.16 21.22 -26.04
C VAL A 703 35.66 21.20 -26.32
N ALA A 704 35.27 21.23 -27.59
CA ALA A 704 33.85 21.18 -27.96
C ALA A 704 33.37 19.72 -28.00
N HIS A 705 32.41 19.37 -27.16
CA HIS A 705 31.81 18.03 -27.04
C HIS A 705 31.03 17.70 -28.31
N ARG A 706 31.33 16.58 -28.96
CA ARG A 706 30.78 16.20 -30.27
C ARG A 706 30.91 17.32 -31.31
N ALA A 707 32.04 18.03 -31.28
CA ALA A 707 32.33 19.27 -31.99
C ALA A 707 31.41 20.47 -31.68
N GLY A 708 30.79 20.51 -30.50
CA GLY A 708 29.92 21.60 -30.04
C GLY A 708 28.46 21.38 -30.45
N GLY A 709 27.89 20.24 -30.03
CA GLY A 709 26.57 19.78 -30.45
C GLY A 709 25.39 20.73 -30.20
N HIS A 710 25.54 21.76 -29.37
CA HIS A 710 24.56 22.83 -29.23
C HIS A 710 24.76 23.95 -30.26
N ASP A 711 26.00 24.22 -30.67
CA ASP A 711 26.36 25.33 -31.56
C ASP A 711 26.17 24.99 -33.05
N ALA A 712 26.24 23.70 -33.38
CA ALA A 712 26.05 23.12 -34.70
C ALA A 712 25.66 21.63 -34.59
N PRO A 713 25.11 21.00 -35.66
CA PRO A 713 24.75 19.58 -35.65
C PRO A 713 25.94 18.71 -35.24
N GLU A 714 25.83 18.00 -34.12
CA GLU A 714 26.91 17.21 -33.52
C GLU A 714 27.61 16.26 -34.50
N ASN A 715 28.91 16.02 -34.32
CA ASN A 715 29.71 15.08 -35.12
C ASN A 715 29.69 15.34 -36.65
N THR A 716 29.52 16.60 -37.09
CA THR A 716 29.57 16.99 -38.51
C THR A 716 30.79 17.89 -38.84
N ILE A 717 31.12 18.01 -40.13
CA ILE A 717 32.15 18.95 -40.60
C ILE A 717 31.77 20.41 -40.29
N ALA A 718 30.48 20.76 -40.42
CA ALA A 718 29.98 22.06 -39.99
C ALA A 718 30.25 22.35 -38.51
N ALA A 719 30.07 21.36 -37.63
CA ALA A 719 30.33 21.52 -36.21
C ALA A 719 31.82 21.73 -35.91
N ILE A 720 32.72 20.99 -36.55
CA ILE A 720 34.18 21.20 -36.41
C ILE A 720 34.55 22.65 -36.80
N ARG A 721 34.02 23.15 -37.92
CA ARG A 721 34.24 24.54 -38.37
C ARG A 721 33.68 25.56 -37.39
N GLU A 722 32.48 25.32 -36.85
CA GLU A 722 31.86 26.25 -35.90
C GLU A 722 32.58 26.26 -34.55
N ALA A 723 33.05 25.10 -34.06
CA ALA A 723 33.88 25.00 -32.86
C ALA A 723 35.17 25.83 -33.00
N SER A 724 35.87 25.72 -34.14
CA SER A 724 37.06 26.55 -34.43
C SER A 724 36.71 28.04 -34.42
N ARG A 725 35.62 28.45 -35.08
CA ARG A 725 35.15 29.86 -35.07
C ARG A 725 34.79 30.37 -33.67
N ASN A 726 34.34 29.47 -32.79
CA ASN A 726 33.96 29.79 -31.42
C ASN A 726 35.16 29.82 -30.46
N GLY A 727 36.37 29.57 -30.95
CA GLY A 727 37.59 29.61 -30.14
C GLY A 727 37.88 28.34 -29.37
N ALA A 728 37.29 27.20 -29.78
CA ALA A 728 37.66 25.91 -29.20
C ALA A 728 39.15 25.61 -29.50
N THR A 729 39.85 25.06 -28.51
CA THR A 729 41.22 24.57 -28.68
C THR A 729 41.26 23.14 -29.19
N GLY A 730 40.13 22.43 -29.11
CA GLY A 730 39.96 21.08 -29.62
C GLY A 730 38.50 20.68 -29.76
N VAL A 731 38.28 19.51 -30.35
CA VAL A 731 36.95 18.89 -30.52
C VAL A 731 37.02 17.45 -30.05
N GLU A 732 35.96 17.01 -29.38
CA GLU A 732 35.70 15.60 -29.12
C GLU A 732 34.80 15.07 -30.24
N LEU A 733 35.14 13.88 -30.77
CA LEU A 733 34.48 13.24 -31.90
C LEU A 733 34.26 11.75 -31.61
N ASP A 734 33.00 11.32 -31.72
CA ASP A 734 32.59 9.93 -31.49
C ASP A 734 32.89 9.04 -32.68
N LEU A 735 33.57 7.91 -32.45
CA LEU A 735 33.92 6.96 -33.50
C LEU A 735 32.93 5.79 -33.58
N GLY A 736 32.30 5.62 -34.76
CA GLY A 736 31.45 4.49 -35.10
C GLY A 736 31.91 3.77 -36.38
N PHE A 737 31.31 2.60 -36.66
CA PHE A 737 31.62 1.79 -37.84
C PHE A 737 30.36 1.38 -38.59
N THR A 738 30.40 1.59 -39.90
CA THR A 738 29.39 1.10 -40.86
C THR A 738 29.48 -0.42 -41.08
N ALA A 739 28.46 -0.99 -41.71
CA ALA A 739 28.40 -2.42 -42.03
C ALA A 739 29.55 -2.89 -42.94
N ASP A 740 30.03 -2.03 -43.84
CA ASP A 740 31.19 -2.27 -44.70
C ASP A 740 32.54 -1.93 -44.03
N GLY A 741 32.53 -1.61 -42.73
CA GLY A 741 33.72 -1.44 -41.91
C GLY A 741 34.36 -0.06 -41.99
N VAL A 742 33.73 0.92 -42.64
CA VAL A 742 34.24 2.29 -42.72
C VAL A 742 33.97 3.03 -41.41
N ALA A 743 35.02 3.68 -40.89
CA ALA A 743 34.97 4.54 -39.72
C ALA A 743 34.27 5.88 -40.01
N VAL A 744 33.25 6.20 -39.22
CA VAL A 744 32.39 7.40 -39.36
C VAL A 744 32.20 8.08 -38.02
N LEU A 745 31.82 9.36 -38.01
CA LEU A 745 31.50 10.05 -36.77
C LEU A 745 30.03 9.87 -36.38
N MET A 746 29.77 9.20 -35.26
CA MET A 746 28.41 9.01 -34.74
C MET A 746 28.45 8.58 -33.28
N HIS A 747 27.70 9.28 -32.43
CA HIS A 747 27.58 8.95 -31.01
C HIS A 747 26.69 7.71 -30.78
N ASP A 748 25.50 7.69 -31.36
CA ASP A 748 24.48 6.70 -31.05
C ASP A 748 24.68 5.40 -31.85
N GLU A 749 24.15 4.28 -31.35
CA GLU A 749 24.12 3.01 -32.11
C GLU A 749 23.21 3.09 -33.35
N THR A 750 22.30 4.08 -33.40
CA THR A 750 21.34 4.31 -34.48
C THR A 750 21.44 5.74 -34.99
N VAL A 751 20.96 6.00 -36.20
CA VAL A 751 20.99 7.34 -36.83
C VAL A 751 19.79 8.21 -36.47
N ASP A 752 18.84 7.67 -35.71
CA ASP A 752 17.47 8.17 -35.57
C ASP A 752 17.38 9.54 -34.86
N ARG A 753 18.26 9.77 -33.87
CA ARG A 753 18.25 11.01 -33.05
C ARG A 753 18.82 12.21 -33.81
N THR A 754 19.83 12.02 -34.63
CA THR A 754 20.62 13.11 -35.22
C THR A 754 20.31 13.35 -36.69
N THR A 755 19.81 12.33 -37.40
CA THR A 755 19.57 12.40 -38.84
C THR A 755 18.08 12.37 -39.21
N ASN A 756 17.78 12.50 -40.51
CA ASN A 756 16.45 12.27 -41.07
C ASN A 756 16.15 10.80 -41.39
N GLY A 757 17.06 9.87 -41.11
CA GLY A 757 16.91 8.44 -41.38
C GLY A 757 16.56 7.62 -40.13
N THR A 758 16.53 6.30 -40.29
CA THR A 758 16.35 5.34 -39.20
C THR A 758 17.21 4.10 -39.42
N GLY A 759 17.73 3.50 -38.35
CA GLY A 759 18.43 2.22 -38.38
C GLY A 759 19.78 2.22 -37.65
N ALA A 760 20.29 1.01 -37.36
CA ALA A 760 21.56 0.83 -36.68
C ALA A 760 22.75 1.16 -37.61
N VAL A 761 23.69 1.95 -37.12
CA VAL A 761 24.89 2.38 -37.89
C VAL A 761 25.67 1.17 -38.40
N GLY A 762 25.84 0.14 -37.56
CA GLY A 762 26.54 -1.10 -37.92
C GLY A 762 25.84 -1.98 -38.95
N MET A 763 24.60 -1.65 -39.34
CA MET A 763 23.84 -2.35 -40.38
C MET A 763 23.72 -1.55 -41.69
N LEU A 764 24.17 -0.28 -41.70
CA LEU A 764 24.16 0.59 -42.88
C LEU A 764 25.54 0.64 -43.51
N ARG A 765 25.62 0.57 -44.84
CA ARG A 765 26.85 0.85 -45.58
C ARG A 765 27.10 2.36 -45.66
N LEU A 766 28.36 2.77 -45.82
CA LEU A 766 28.70 4.21 -45.97
C LEU A 766 27.87 4.91 -47.06
N ALA A 767 27.65 4.24 -48.20
CA ALA A 767 26.88 4.80 -49.31
C ALA A 767 25.44 5.15 -48.91
N GLU A 768 24.82 4.34 -48.05
CA GLU A 768 23.46 4.54 -47.54
C GLU A 768 23.46 5.66 -46.48
N LEU A 769 24.44 5.62 -45.56
CA LEU A 769 24.61 6.63 -44.51
C LEU A 769 24.81 8.04 -45.09
N ARG A 770 25.57 8.16 -46.19
CA ARG A 770 25.82 9.44 -46.88
C ARG A 770 24.62 10.04 -47.60
N THR A 771 23.49 9.32 -47.68
CA THR A 771 22.21 9.87 -48.19
C THR A 771 21.42 10.60 -47.12
N LEU A 772 21.76 10.40 -45.84
CA LEU A 772 21.07 11.01 -44.71
C LEU A 772 21.56 12.43 -44.47
N ASP A 773 20.62 13.29 -44.07
CA ASP A 773 20.89 14.67 -43.63
C ASP A 773 21.12 14.66 -42.11
N ALA A 774 22.37 14.91 -41.71
CA ALA A 774 22.82 14.95 -40.31
C ALA A 774 22.30 16.18 -39.54
N THR A 775 21.50 17.04 -40.18
CA THR A 775 20.83 18.17 -39.54
C THR A 775 19.35 17.94 -39.25
N GLY A 776 18.77 16.82 -39.71
CA GLY A 776 17.32 16.61 -39.77
C GLY A 776 16.56 16.84 -38.45
N ARG A 777 17.23 16.63 -37.31
CA ARG A 777 16.67 16.78 -35.96
C ARG A 777 17.28 17.92 -35.15
N HIS A 778 18.24 18.65 -35.70
CA HIS A 778 18.95 19.72 -34.97
C HIS A 778 18.17 21.05 -34.98
N ARG A 779 18.24 21.82 -33.88
CA ARG A 779 17.51 23.10 -33.74
C ARG A 779 17.94 24.15 -34.78
N LEU A 780 19.20 24.11 -35.20
CA LEU A 780 19.78 25.02 -36.20
C LEU A 780 19.79 24.43 -37.62
N ARG A 781 18.95 23.44 -37.92
CA ARG A 781 18.93 22.76 -39.23
C ARG A 781 18.86 23.71 -40.43
N GLU A 782 18.15 24.82 -40.29
CA GLU A 782 18.01 25.79 -41.38
C GLU A 782 19.34 26.48 -41.73
N LYS A 783 20.25 26.65 -40.75
CA LYS A 783 21.57 27.27 -40.93
C LYS A 783 22.58 26.30 -41.57
N PHE A 784 22.42 25.00 -41.35
CA PHE A 784 23.42 23.98 -41.70
C PHE A 784 22.89 22.93 -42.70
N LYS A 785 21.90 23.28 -43.53
CA LYS A 785 21.23 22.32 -44.43
C LYS A 785 22.21 21.51 -45.29
N GLY A 786 21.95 20.20 -45.40
CA GLY A 786 22.66 19.31 -46.32
C GLY A 786 23.97 18.75 -45.79
N GLU A 787 24.26 18.91 -44.50
CA GLU A 787 25.37 18.19 -43.85
C GLU A 787 25.12 16.68 -43.86
N ARG A 788 26.20 15.93 -44.00
CA ARG A 788 26.19 14.46 -44.04
C ARG A 788 26.96 13.93 -42.86
N VAL A 789 26.75 12.65 -42.53
CA VAL A 789 27.60 11.95 -41.57
C VAL A 789 29.02 11.83 -42.15
N PRO A 790 30.05 12.42 -41.52
CA PRO A 790 31.41 12.42 -42.06
C PRO A 790 32.14 11.10 -41.77
N THR A 791 33.09 10.78 -42.65
CA THR A 791 34.09 9.74 -42.38
C THR A 791 35.14 10.25 -41.41
N LEU A 792 35.81 9.32 -40.71
CA LEU A 792 36.95 9.66 -39.83
C LEU A 792 38.01 10.49 -40.57
N GLN A 793 38.32 10.13 -41.82
CA GLN A 793 39.32 10.83 -42.61
C GLN A 793 38.92 12.29 -42.91
N GLU A 794 37.69 12.53 -43.35
CA GLU A 794 37.18 13.88 -43.62
C GLU A 794 37.27 14.76 -42.36
N ALA A 795 36.91 14.20 -41.19
CA ALA A 795 36.97 14.92 -39.93
C ALA A 795 38.41 15.23 -39.49
N VAL A 796 39.34 14.27 -39.62
CA VAL A 796 40.75 14.45 -39.30
C VAL A 796 41.37 15.56 -40.15
N GLU A 797 41.13 15.53 -41.46
CA GLU A 797 41.64 16.54 -42.39
C GLU A 797 41.09 17.94 -42.06
N GLU A 798 39.80 18.04 -41.71
CA GLU A 798 39.19 19.31 -41.29
C GLU A 798 39.77 19.84 -39.97
N CYS A 799 39.96 18.99 -38.96
CA CYS A 799 40.57 19.39 -37.69
C CYS A 799 42.02 19.88 -37.86
N ILE A 800 42.81 19.21 -38.71
CA ILE A 800 44.19 19.63 -39.03
C ILE A 800 44.18 21.02 -39.70
N ASN A 801 43.27 21.27 -40.64
CA ASN A 801 43.14 22.57 -41.31
C ASN A 801 42.83 23.71 -40.32
N HIS A 802 42.08 23.39 -39.26
CA HIS A 802 41.68 24.34 -38.22
C HIS A 802 42.59 24.34 -36.98
N GLN A 803 43.66 23.54 -36.98
CA GLN A 803 44.60 23.40 -35.85
C GLN A 803 43.91 23.02 -34.53
N LEU A 804 42.87 22.20 -34.60
CA LEU A 804 42.13 21.70 -33.44
C LEU A 804 42.74 20.40 -32.92
N THR A 805 42.93 20.30 -31.60
CA THR A 805 43.24 19.01 -30.97
C THR A 805 42.03 18.08 -31.05
N ILE A 806 42.22 16.83 -31.46
CA ILE A 806 41.14 15.85 -31.59
C ILE A 806 41.09 14.91 -30.39
N PHE A 807 39.93 14.80 -29.75
CA PHE A 807 39.64 13.78 -28.74
C PHE A 807 38.77 12.70 -29.42
N PHE A 808 39.37 11.58 -29.79
CA PHE A 808 38.62 10.46 -30.38
C PHE A 808 37.96 9.66 -29.25
N ASP A 809 36.64 9.78 -29.08
CA ASP A 809 35.89 8.92 -28.16
C ASP A 809 35.48 7.63 -28.87
N VAL A 810 36.00 6.51 -28.37
CA VAL A 810 35.81 5.20 -28.98
C VAL A 810 34.96 4.34 -28.04
N LYS A 811 33.74 4.01 -28.48
CA LYS A 811 32.77 3.32 -27.64
C LYS A 811 32.93 1.80 -27.59
N ASP A 812 33.32 1.15 -28.70
CA ASP A 812 33.48 -0.31 -28.81
C ASP A 812 34.36 -0.68 -30.04
N GLN A 813 34.44 -1.97 -30.38
CA GLN A 813 35.17 -2.55 -31.52
C GLN A 813 36.67 -2.19 -31.51
N PRO A 814 37.40 -2.56 -30.44
CA PRO A 814 38.74 -2.06 -30.17
C PRO A 814 39.76 -2.40 -31.27
N ASP A 815 39.66 -3.57 -31.90
CA ASP A 815 40.59 -3.96 -32.96
C ASP A 815 40.35 -3.17 -34.26
N LYS A 816 39.08 -2.84 -34.59
CA LYS A 816 38.77 -1.98 -35.75
C LYS A 816 39.17 -0.53 -35.51
N ALA A 817 38.90 -0.02 -34.30
CA ALA A 817 39.31 1.33 -33.90
C ALA A 817 40.83 1.50 -33.94
N ALA A 818 41.59 0.55 -33.39
CA ALA A 818 43.04 0.58 -33.44
C ALA A 818 43.59 0.54 -34.87
N ALA A 819 42.99 -0.27 -35.75
CA ALA A 819 43.37 -0.32 -37.17
C ALA A 819 43.07 1.00 -37.91
N ALA A 820 41.83 1.50 -37.81
CA ALA A 820 41.40 2.72 -38.49
C ALA A 820 42.15 3.97 -38.01
N LEU A 821 42.32 4.12 -36.69
CA LEU A 821 43.10 5.23 -36.13
C LEU A 821 44.59 5.05 -36.48
N GLY A 822 45.14 3.84 -36.41
CA GLY A 822 46.53 3.55 -36.80
C GLY A 822 46.84 3.97 -38.24
N GLU A 823 45.93 3.70 -39.17
CA GLU A 823 46.03 4.21 -40.56
C GLU A 823 46.04 5.74 -40.61
N MET A 824 45.21 6.42 -39.81
CA MET A 824 45.21 7.88 -39.73
C MET A 824 46.51 8.45 -39.14
N TYR A 825 47.06 7.87 -38.07
CA TYR A 825 48.34 8.28 -37.49
C TYR A 825 49.50 8.09 -38.48
N GLN A 826 49.50 6.98 -39.24
CA GLN A 826 50.50 6.74 -40.28
C GLN A 826 50.40 7.76 -41.42
N LYS A 827 49.18 8.06 -41.87
CA LYS A 827 48.93 9.03 -42.94
C LYS A 827 49.19 10.47 -42.50
N HIS A 828 48.88 10.80 -41.25
CA HIS A 828 48.99 12.14 -40.66
C HIS A 828 49.77 12.11 -39.34
N PRO A 829 51.13 12.04 -39.38
CA PRO A 829 51.95 11.97 -38.17
C PRO A 829 51.80 13.17 -37.21
N VAL A 830 51.24 14.29 -37.68
CA VAL A 830 50.90 15.45 -36.81
C VAL A 830 49.95 15.05 -35.68
N LEU A 831 49.15 14.00 -35.85
CA LEU A 831 48.20 13.50 -34.86
C LEU A 831 48.86 13.07 -33.56
N TYR A 832 50.12 12.59 -33.57
CA TYR A 832 50.84 12.24 -32.33
C TYR A 832 50.97 13.43 -31.37
N ASN A 833 50.90 14.66 -31.88
CA ASN A 833 51.03 15.90 -31.10
C ASN A 833 49.74 16.76 -31.13
N SER A 834 48.66 16.27 -31.74
CA SER A 834 47.40 17.01 -31.89
C SER A 834 46.15 16.14 -31.71
N SER A 835 46.29 14.96 -31.11
CA SER A 835 45.14 14.11 -30.81
C SER A 835 45.34 13.22 -29.61
N ILE A 836 44.22 12.79 -29.03
CA ILE A 836 44.13 11.85 -27.92
C ILE A 836 43.01 10.86 -28.19
N VAL A 837 43.23 9.59 -27.82
CA VAL A 837 42.19 8.55 -27.89
C VAL A 837 41.65 8.30 -26.49
N CYS A 838 40.36 8.50 -26.30
CA CYS A 838 39.65 8.29 -25.03
C CYS A 838 38.53 7.24 -25.16
N SER A 839 38.16 6.64 -24.04
CA SER A 839 37.10 5.63 -23.99
C SER A 839 36.68 5.35 -22.55
N PHE A 840 35.39 5.04 -22.35
CA PHE A 840 34.89 4.41 -21.13
C PHE A 840 35.34 2.95 -20.96
N GLN A 841 35.83 2.30 -22.03
CA GLN A 841 36.25 0.91 -22.02
C GLN A 841 37.79 0.79 -21.95
N PRO A 842 38.36 0.31 -20.83
CA PRO A 842 39.82 0.15 -20.71
C PRO A 842 40.43 -0.76 -21.78
N LYS A 843 39.66 -1.73 -22.30
CA LYS A 843 40.11 -2.65 -23.37
C LYS A 843 40.44 -1.91 -24.67
N VAL A 844 39.68 -0.85 -24.99
CA VAL A 844 39.92 -0.02 -26.17
C VAL A 844 41.26 0.69 -26.06
N ILE A 845 41.50 1.34 -24.92
CA ILE A 845 42.76 2.03 -24.66
C ILE A 845 43.95 1.06 -24.66
N TYR A 846 43.81 -0.10 -24.01
CA TYR A 846 44.85 -1.12 -24.00
C TYR A 846 45.18 -1.61 -25.41
N LYS A 847 44.17 -1.83 -26.26
CA LYS A 847 44.35 -2.24 -27.65
C LYS A 847 44.97 -1.16 -28.52
N MET A 848 44.60 0.10 -28.32
CA MET A 848 45.24 1.22 -29.01
C MET A 848 46.73 1.31 -28.65
N ARG A 849 47.08 1.19 -27.37
CA ARG A 849 48.47 1.21 -26.89
C ARG A 849 49.27 -0.01 -27.33
N GLN A 850 48.61 -1.16 -27.47
CA GLN A 850 49.21 -2.37 -28.06
C GLN A 850 49.55 -2.18 -29.53
N ALA A 851 48.67 -1.53 -30.30
CA ALA A 851 48.91 -1.24 -31.71
C ALA A 851 49.95 -0.15 -31.91
N ASP A 852 49.90 0.91 -31.09
CA ASP A 852 50.82 2.05 -31.18
C ASP A 852 51.11 2.68 -29.79
N PRO A 853 52.30 2.41 -29.21
CA PRO A 853 52.74 3.00 -27.94
C PRO A 853 53.08 4.50 -28.00
N GLY A 854 53.04 5.15 -29.16
CA GLY A 854 53.28 6.58 -29.33
C GLY A 854 52.04 7.46 -29.13
N VAL A 855 50.85 6.87 -29.11
CA VAL A 855 49.57 7.60 -29.08
C VAL A 855 49.19 8.06 -27.67
N VAL A 856 48.86 9.34 -27.52
CA VAL A 856 48.33 9.87 -26.26
C VAL A 856 46.94 9.27 -26.02
N THR A 857 46.70 8.73 -24.82
CA THR A 857 45.42 8.11 -24.47
C THR A 857 44.87 8.61 -23.15
N ALA A 858 43.55 8.50 -23.00
CA ALA A 858 42.86 8.78 -21.76
C ALA A 858 41.82 7.71 -21.41
N LEU A 859 41.56 7.54 -20.12
CA LEU A 859 40.39 6.80 -19.65
C LEU A 859 39.29 7.79 -19.31
N THR A 860 38.09 7.53 -19.83
CA THR A 860 36.89 8.27 -19.46
C THR A 860 36.22 7.52 -18.32
N HIS A 861 35.97 8.20 -17.20
CA HIS A 861 35.38 7.59 -16.03
C HIS A 861 34.18 8.38 -15.53
N ARG A 862 33.17 7.60 -15.15
CA ARG A 862 31.98 8.08 -14.48
C ARG A 862 31.67 7.15 -13.31
N PRO A 863 31.77 7.63 -12.07
CA PRO A 863 31.36 6.85 -10.90
C PRO A 863 29.90 6.39 -11.04
N TRP A 864 29.62 5.19 -10.56
CA TRP A 864 28.26 4.59 -10.56
C TRP A 864 27.67 4.26 -11.94
N SER A 865 28.49 4.24 -13.00
CA SER A 865 28.02 4.05 -14.38
C SER A 865 27.42 2.66 -14.67
N LEU A 866 27.79 1.62 -13.90
CA LEU A 866 27.22 0.27 -14.03
C LEU A 866 25.88 0.12 -13.31
N SER A 867 25.67 0.82 -12.19
CA SER A 867 24.46 0.74 -11.39
C SER A 867 23.41 1.79 -11.75
N ARG A 868 23.80 2.94 -12.32
CA ARG A 868 22.94 4.10 -12.57
C ARG A 868 23.12 4.72 -13.96
N TYR A 869 22.07 5.39 -14.44
CA TYR A 869 22.09 6.23 -15.65
C TYR A 869 22.57 7.66 -15.35
N GLY A 870 22.74 8.49 -16.39
CA GLY A 870 23.11 9.92 -16.36
C GLY A 870 22.43 10.72 -15.26
N ASP A 871 21.13 10.52 -15.16
CA ASP A 871 20.17 11.17 -14.27
C ASP A 871 20.10 10.57 -12.85
N GLY A 872 20.91 9.55 -12.55
CA GLY A 872 20.93 8.86 -11.27
C GLY A 872 19.91 7.73 -11.12
N THR A 873 19.07 7.47 -12.13
CA THR A 873 18.09 6.37 -12.11
C THR A 873 18.80 5.01 -12.12
N PRO A 874 18.31 4.02 -11.33
CA PRO A 874 18.89 2.68 -11.33
C PRO A 874 18.78 1.99 -12.70
N ARG A 875 19.86 1.36 -13.18
CA ARG A 875 19.84 0.54 -14.41
C ARG A 875 19.03 -0.76 -14.28
N SER A 876 18.72 -1.18 -13.05
CA SER A 876 17.94 -2.39 -12.77
C SER A 876 16.91 -2.13 -11.69
N LEU A 877 15.69 -2.64 -11.89
CA LEU A 877 14.59 -2.62 -10.92
C LEU A 877 14.74 -3.70 -9.83
N SER A 878 15.64 -4.68 -10.03
CA SER A 878 15.95 -5.70 -9.03
C SER A 878 16.93 -5.14 -7.98
N ALA A 879 16.49 -5.07 -6.73
CA ALA A 879 17.33 -4.60 -5.62
C ALA A 879 18.64 -5.40 -5.47
N TRP A 880 18.59 -6.72 -5.68
CA TRP A 880 19.76 -7.60 -5.64
C TRP A 880 20.75 -7.27 -6.77
N THR A 881 20.25 -7.12 -7.99
CA THR A 881 21.08 -6.80 -9.16
C THR A 881 21.69 -5.40 -9.01
N HIS A 882 20.91 -4.42 -8.56
CA HIS A 882 21.39 -3.06 -8.32
C HIS A 882 22.48 -3.02 -7.23
N TYR A 883 22.32 -3.76 -6.14
CA TYR A 883 23.32 -3.86 -5.09
C TYR A 883 24.66 -4.40 -5.62
N TRP A 884 24.64 -5.50 -6.36
CA TRP A 884 25.87 -6.07 -6.95
C TRP A 884 26.51 -5.16 -8.00
N LEU A 885 25.71 -4.48 -8.83
CA LEU A 885 26.23 -3.47 -9.75
C LEU A 885 26.90 -2.31 -9.01
N GLY A 886 26.34 -1.88 -7.87
CA GLY A 886 26.96 -0.87 -7.00
C GLY A 886 28.30 -1.33 -6.42
N VAL A 887 28.43 -2.60 -6.01
CA VAL A 887 29.72 -3.18 -5.60
C VAL A 887 30.72 -3.18 -6.76
N LEU A 888 30.27 -3.53 -7.98
CA LEU A 888 31.12 -3.52 -9.16
C LEU A 888 31.57 -2.11 -9.55
N ASP A 889 30.72 -1.09 -9.38
CA ASP A 889 31.11 0.31 -9.58
C ASP A 889 32.24 0.72 -8.64
N VAL A 890 32.15 0.33 -7.36
CA VAL A 890 33.20 0.63 -6.38
C VAL A 890 34.52 -0.04 -6.78
N LEU A 891 34.46 -1.30 -7.24
CA LEU A 891 35.64 -2.02 -7.72
C LEU A 891 36.21 -1.40 -9.01
N LEU A 892 35.35 -0.94 -9.91
CA LEU A 892 35.74 -0.31 -11.16
C LEU A 892 36.44 1.03 -10.91
N ASP A 893 35.88 1.87 -10.04
CA ASP A 893 36.49 3.14 -9.64
C ASP A 893 37.87 2.93 -8.96
N TRP A 894 37.95 1.96 -8.04
CA TRP A 894 39.23 1.57 -7.44
C TRP A 894 40.24 1.13 -8.50
N ALA A 895 39.81 0.31 -9.47
CA ALA A 895 40.67 -0.17 -10.54
C ALA A 895 41.19 0.99 -11.41
N HIS A 896 40.36 1.98 -11.73
CA HIS A 896 40.77 3.17 -12.48
C HIS A 896 41.86 3.95 -11.76
N HIS A 897 41.69 4.23 -10.47
CA HIS A 897 42.58 5.09 -9.70
C HIS A 897 43.91 4.41 -9.29
N HIS A 898 43.93 3.08 -9.22
CA HIS A 898 45.09 2.34 -8.69
C HIS A 898 45.80 1.45 -9.68
N LEU A 899 45.10 0.92 -10.70
CA LEU A 899 45.63 -0.14 -11.58
C LEU A 899 45.60 0.25 -13.06
N LEU A 900 44.41 0.56 -13.60
CA LEU A 900 44.16 0.64 -15.04
C LEU A 900 44.95 1.77 -15.72
N TRP A 901 45.09 2.92 -15.07
CA TRP A 901 45.84 4.05 -15.63
C TRP A 901 47.31 3.69 -15.91
N ASN A 902 47.95 2.95 -15.00
CA ASN A 902 49.35 2.53 -15.13
C ASN A 902 49.48 1.30 -16.02
N LEU A 903 48.48 0.40 -16.01
CA LEU A 903 48.45 -0.75 -16.93
C LEU A 903 48.34 -0.28 -18.39
N CYS A 904 47.49 0.70 -18.66
CA CYS A 904 47.29 1.24 -20.00
C CYS A 904 48.28 2.35 -20.36
N GLY A 905 49.03 2.90 -19.40
CA GLY A 905 49.96 4.01 -19.64
C GLY A 905 49.27 5.28 -20.13
N VAL A 906 48.12 5.63 -19.53
CA VAL A 906 47.34 6.81 -19.95
C VAL A 906 47.97 8.12 -19.51
N SER A 907 47.73 9.16 -20.30
CA SER A 907 48.26 10.51 -20.10
C SER A 907 47.22 11.49 -19.55
N ALA A 908 45.93 11.17 -19.70
CA ALA A 908 44.86 11.93 -19.09
C ALA A 908 43.74 11.04 -18.57
N ILE A 909 42.91 11.61 -17.69
CA ILE A 909 41.65 11.03 -17.24
C ILE A 909 40.54 12.04 -17.49
N LEU A 910 39.55 11.63 -18.26
CA LEU A 910 38.33 12.40 -18.48
C LEU A 910 37.35 12.03 -17.37
N MET A 911 37.14 12.94 -16.42
CA MET A 911 36.35 12.70 -15.22
C MET A 911 35.07 13.52 -15.20
N GLN A 912 33.96 12.94 -14.74
CA GLN A 912 32.69 13.67 -14.62
C GLN A 912 32.87 14.88 -13.71
N LYS A 913 32.32 16.02 -14.13
CA LYS A 913 32.59 17.33 -13.51
C LYS A 913 32.40 17.39 -11.99
N ASP A 914 31.45 16.61 -11.46
CA ASP A 914 31.05 16.63 -10.05
C ASP A 914 32.07 15.93 -9.11
N PHE A 915 33.03 15.21 -9.69
CA PHE A 915 34.04 14.44 -8.95
C PHE A 915 35.44 15.06 -9.02
N ILE A 916 35.57 16.25 -9.60
CA ILE A 916 36.86 16.92 -9.75
C ILE A 916 37.01 18.00 -8.67
N SER A 917 38.01 17.82 -7.81
CA SER A 917 38.48 18.81 -6.84
C SER A 917 39.93 19.22 -7.11
N LEU A 918 40.41 20.28 -6.46
CA LEU A 918 41.82 20.68 -6.56
C LEU A 918 42.76 19.57 -6.08
N ASP A 919 42.41 18.88 -4.99
CA ASP A 919 43.18 17.73 -4.47
C ASP A 919 43.20 16.57 -5.48
N TYR A 920 42.10 16.35 -6.19
CA TYR A 920 42.01 15.34 -7.24
C TYR A 920 42.94 15.67 -8.42
N VAL A 921 42.99 16.93 -8.81
CA VAL A 921 43.91 17.42 -9.85
C VAL A 921 45.36 17.22 -9.42
N GLN A 922 45.70 17.57 -8.18
CA GLN A 922 47.04 17.38 -7.63
C GLN A 922 47.42 15.89 -7.55
N TYR A 923 46.49 15.04 -7.10
CA TYR A 923 46.68 13.58 -7.04
C TYR A 923 47.13 12.99 -8.39
N TRP A 924 46.52 13.41 -9.49
CA TRP A 924 46.90 12.94 -10.83
C TRP A 924 48.14 13.61 -11.40
N ALA A 925 48.34 14.90 -11.12
CA ALA A 925 49.54 15.63 -11.54
C ALA A 925 50.83 14.99 -11.00
N GLU A 926 50.83 14.53 -9.73
CA GLU A 926 51.95 13.76 -9.13
C GLU A 926 52.29 12.45 -9.86
N ARG A 927 51.36 11.95 -10.69
CA ARG A 927 51.45 10.71 -11.46
C ARG A 927 51.65 10.95 -12.95
N GLY A 928 51.87 12.20 -13.36
CA GLY A 928 52.06 12.58 -14.76
C GLY A 928 50.80 12.37 -15.63
N VAL A 929 49.61 12.41 -15.00
CA VAL A 929 48.31 12.30 -15.68
C VAL A 929 47.58 13.62 -15.53
N GLU A 930 47.07 14.20 -16.61
CA GLU A 930 46.21 15.39 -16.51
C GLU A 930 44.74 15.01 -16.33
N VAL A 931 44.00 15.86 -15.64
CA VAL A 931 42.55 15.72 -15.48
C VAL A 931 41.85 16.61 -16.50
N VAL A 932 40.87 16.05 -17.20
CA VAL A 932 39.98 16.80 -18.09
C VAL A 932 38.55 16.63 -17.58
N GLY A 933 37.86 17.74 -17.32
CA GLY A 933 36.44 17.68 -16.96
C GLY A 933 35.57 17.47 -18.19
N TRP A 934 34.56 16.60 -18.14
CA TRP A 934 33.61 16.45 -19.24
C TRP A 934 32.18 16.88 -18.86
N THR A 935 31.46 17.51 -19.80
CA THR A 935 30.11 18.12 -19.71
C THR A 935 29.97 19.42 -18.89
N ILE A 936 30.89 20.37 -19.09
CA ILE A 936 30.91 21.67 -18.39
C ILE A 936 30.14 22.70 -19.22
N ASN A 937 28.86 22.94 -18.91
CA ASN A 937 27.99 23.74 -19.78
C ASN A 937 27.44 25.05 -19.18
N THR A 938 27.68 25.30 -17.89
CA THR A 938 27.23 26.54 -17.22
C THR A 938 28.39 27.53 -17.11
N ALA A 939 28.13 28.84 -17.18
CA ALA A 939 29.16 29.86 -17.00
C ALA A 939 29.87 29.74 -15.66
N VAL A 940 29.15 29.38 -14.60
CA VAL A 940 29.72 29.19 -13.27
C VAL A 940 30.70 28.03 -13.26
N ASP A 941 30.34 26.88 -13.85
CA ASP A 941 31.23 25.73 -13.94
C ASP A 941 32.43 26.06 -14.85
N LYS A 942 32.21 26.69 -16.02
CA LYS A 942 33.28 27.12 -16.94
C LYS A 942 34.27 28.02 -16.21
N GLN A 943 33.79 29.00 -15.46
CA GLN A 943 34.63 29.89 -14.67
C GLN A 943 35.39 29.15 -13.57
N TYR A 944 34.76 28.20 -12.87
CA TYR A 944 35.43 27.39 -11.86
C TYR A 944 36.60 26.57 -12.46
N TYR A 945 36.39 25.95 -13.62
CA TYR A 945 37.43 25.18 -14.31
C TYR A 945 38.56 26.08 -14.83
N GLN A 946 38.24 27.30 -15.27
CA GLN A 946 39.21 28.27 -15.79
C GLN A 946 40.03 28.95 -14.69
N ASP A 947 39.37 29.49 -13.68
CA ASP A 947 39.98 30.38 -12.69
C ASP A 947 40.55 29.61 -11.49
N VAL A 948 39.87 28.52 -11.09
CA VAL A 948 40.20 27.78 -9.86
C VAL A 948 41.00 26.52 -10.17
N LEU A 949 40.43 25.59 -10.94
CA LEU A 949 41.11 24.30 -11.21
C LEU A 949 42.24 24.43 -12.22
N LYS A 950 42.11 25.35 -13.19
CA LYS A 950 43.08 25.57 -14.27
C LYS A 950 43.37 24.32 -15.09
N ILE A 951 42.34 23.53 -15.38
CA ILE A 951 42.42 22.28 -16.15
C ILE A 951 41.47 22.30 -17.36
N SER A 952 41.85 21.61 -18.43
CA SER A 952 41.05 21.52 -19.65
C SER A 952 39.65 20.95 -19.37
N TYR A 953 38.66 21.41 -20.13
CA TYR A 953 37.29 20.90 -20.00
C TYR A 953 36.58 20.77 -21.34
N ILE A 954 35.59 19.87 -21.38
CA ILE A 954 34.76 19.56 -22.55
C ILE A 954 33.36 20.15 -22.33
N THR A 955 32.82 20.86 -23.34
CA THR A 955 31.54 21.58 -23.28
C THR A 955 30.69 21.40 -24.53
N ASP A 956 29.37 21.28 -24.39
CA ASP A 956 28.41 21.16 -25.50
C ASP A 956 28.21 22.47 -26.27
N SER A 957 28.46 23.61 -25.61
CA SER A 957 28.37 24.94 -26.23
C SER A 957 29.47 25.85 -25.74
N LEU A 958 30.14 26.53 -26.67
CA LEU A 958 31.08 27.60 -26.35
C LEU A 958 30.38 28.96 -26.17
N ARG A 959 29.12 29.10 -26.58
CA ARG A 959 28.40 30.37 -26.61
C ARG A 959 27.26 30.49 -25.60
N GLU A 960 26.54 29.40 -25.35
CA GLU A 960 25.32 29.40 -24.54
C GLU A 960 25.56 28.81 -23.14
N ASP A 961 24.82 29.34 -22.16
CA ASP A 961 24.68 28.78 -20.82
C ASP A 961 23.45 27.88 -20.77
N SER A 962 23.65 26.59 -20.55
CA SER A 962 22.53 25.64 -20.46
C SER A 962 22.07 25.47 -19.00
N THR A 963 21.51 26.52 -18.39
CA THR A 963 20.94 26.42 -17.03
C THR A 963 19.50 25.86 -17.00
N ASN A 964 18.88 25.57 -18.16
CA ASN A 964 17.44 25.33 -18.21
C ASN A 964 16.95 24.16 -19.08
N ARG A 965 17.79 23.17 -19.42
CA ARG A 965 17.35 21.98 -20.19
C ARG A 965 18.08 20.70 -19.80
N SER A 966 17.87 20.22 -18.58
CA SER A 966 18.02 18.80 -18.26
C SER A 966 16.71 18.10 -18.63
N ASN A 967 16.58 17.59 -19.87
CA ASN A 967 15.62 16.55 -20.28
C ASN A 967 15.69 16.31 -21.81
N ALA A 968 16.88 16.03 -22.33
CA ALA A 968 17.02 15.41 -23.66
C ALA A 968 18.14 14.38 -23.59
N ALA A 969 17.75 13.19 -23.14
CA ALA A 969 18.41 11.89 -23.27
C ALA A 969 19.89 11.88 -23.74
N ASP A 970 20.78 11.59 -22.78
CA ASP A 970 22.03 10.84 -23.01
C ASP A 970 21.86 9.40 -22.50
#